data_AF-A0A090KX14-F1
#
_entry.id   AF-A0A090KX14-F1
#
_cell.length_a   1.000
_cell.length_b   1.000
_cell.length_c   1.000
_cell.angle_alpha   90.00
_cell.angle_beta   90.00
_cell.angle_gamma   90.00
#
_symmetry.space_group_name_H-M   'P 1'
#
loop_
_entity.id
_entity.type
_entity.pdbx_description
1 polymer ?
#
loop_
_entity_poly.entity_id
_entity_poly.type
_entity_poly.pdbx_seq_one_letter_code
_entity_poly.pdbx_strand_id
1 'polypeptide(L)'
;MTMHIVGPRLCSYKKNADTLLVGNASIISIYKRYITENFNSKVNNEWNLHQQVPVFVERGYNIHGIFEIDKKYLIVYGEKAIAILKDYKVLKIRYYRDWILSAFCVRNLEVILHFSTNSITILNIIEEDIVTFKTKYSASLDFSTVALCSLFISSKKDECHLFVGTCFGQILMFEPLKSLNVVGRFEGHHGMVFAINFVNDKLYSIGDDRSFRCWNTNNQNEISCSYGHEFRPFSIAYCEAFDYHLTAGGDEMVCIWKWYNNETKPKLVQKLSIKGTYYGELIRLQLNESILKGPSEEIEFEDDKLKIRGFNSLCNKNEFVIISSNGEVSLYNHLTKFSEILLIDKDIRSDSLVISGSKKVVTVCTKDSVYFINIAKKNIYKENFGKTIMSTIWSDNSFFLSFVDGTVIVYNFSLIPCKRYNIQMKPPTQITSALIIPNTSYIFIGQKNGCFFYINGNEDKIVYEPKEIFIYAHDKEAILDIYVKANNLTYVIYTIGKDGLVRTWFFNPLLKSKNVIPRTVIDSMLEWPNSIYLFQNELYVGGFHAKYFRLFHLETGTKICEFECGGGHRAWNGRFIESDIPYFDFSFISKGKLNRVKLNCNFVSILDNYLHTLQITTICAISPTHYLTGSVDTNIVLSEVYNLNNNSLKKQKVLQRINQHISTVYDIKCIKEINEESTTIYVISVGGKGEILFWKCCTDEGPTFLSHLHTFKFDEDLRILGLQVMVNENITSDIITIPLITILSDGSIKLLEWNIKNKTVVIIDNYIEDVNWMYSKLDKINNSSFASIGTDGNLYIFEIATEMKIHKVKTIFIERAGLSSLAAYNASLICVGSESGTLHIIYQGSKVTEIRYHASTLTGITVIDANKLYHIFSVSLDCRIGHYIFNSGFGSVGFENGKVLSISDPSNIIFNKKTLISIGAGVEHINIDYFIKDFVKK
;
A
#
# COMPACT_ATOMS: atom_id res chain seq x y z
N MET A 1 -9.73 -10.38 19.95
CA MET A 1 -9.16 -9.16 20.58
C MET A 1 -8.30 -8.44 19.57
N THR A 2 -8.19 -7.10 19.60
CA THR A 2 -7.46 -6.35 18.55
C THR A 2 -6.18 -5.73 19.09
N MET A 3 -5.08 -5.94 18.37
CA MET A 3 -3.77 -5.37 18.64
C MET A 3 -3.46 -4.30 17.60
N HIS A 4 -2.84 -3.20 18.02
CA HIS A 4 -2.35 -2.16 17.11
C HIS A 4 -0.86 -2.38 16.90
N ILE A 5 -0.46 -2.50 15.65
CA ILE A 5 0.94 -2.58 15.26
C ILE A 5 1.31 -1.25 14.63
N VAL A 6 2.42 -0.71 15.12
CA VAL A 6 3.05 0.49 14.62
C VAL A 6 4.38 0.12 13.96
N GLY A 7 4.70 0.80 12.88
CA GLY A 7 6.03 0.76 12.27
C GLY A 7 7.14 1.15 13.25
N PRO A 8 8.42 0.84 12.96
CA PRO A 8 9.54 1.16 13.86
C PRO A 8 9.75 2.67 14.06
N ARG A 9 9.25 3.51 13.16
CA ARG A 9 9.24 4.99 13.29
C ARG A 9 8.06 5.54 14.08
N LEU A 10 7.09 4.70 14.42
CA LEU A 10 5.87 5.07 15.12
C LEU A 10 5.88 4.45 16.52
N CYS A 11 5.39 5.21 17.50
CA CYS A 11 5.05 4.64 18.80
C CYS A 11 3.53 4.65 18.96
N SER A 12 2.99 3.72 19.74
CA SER A 12 1.58 3.77 20.12
C SER A 12 1.40 3.59 21.62
N TYR A 13 0.38 4.27 22.14
CA TYR A 13 -0.05 4.16 23.52
C TYR A 13 -1.58 4.05 23.56
N LYS A 14 -2.08 2.93 24.07
CA LYS A 14 -3.51 2.71 24.25
C LYS A 14 -3.94 3.34 25.58
N LYS A 15 -4.61 4.49 25.51
CA LYS A 15 -5.07 5.20 26.71
C LYS A 15 -6.27 4.51 27.36
N ASN A 16 -7.22 4.05 26.55
CA ASN A 16 -8.38 3.27 27.01
C ASN A 16 -8.92 2.39 25.87
N ALA A 17 -10.10 1.78 26.05
CA ALA A 17 -10.70 0.91 25.03
C ALA A 17 -11.01 1.62 23.71
N ASP A 18 -11.24 2.94 23.74
CA ASP A 18 -11.75 3.73 22.62
C ASP A 18 -10.79 4.80 22.11
N THR A 19 -9.62 4.95 22.72
CA THR A 19 -8.64 6.01 22.40
C THR A 19 -7.24 5.43 22.26
N LEU A 20 -6.67 5.64 21.08
CA LEU A 20 -5.31 5.24 20.72
C LEU A 20 -4.51 6.50 20.38
N LEU A 21 -3.37 6.69 21.05
CA LEU A 21 -2.41 7.74 20.75
C LEU A 21 -1.29 7.12 19.92
N VAL A 22 -0.94 7.76 18.82
CA VAL A 22 0.15 7.34 17.92
C VAL A 22 1.10 8.49 17.74
N GLY A 23 2.36 8.31 18.11
CA GLY A 23 3.42 9.25 17.76
C GLY A 23 3.76 9.08 16.29
N ASN A 24 3.44 10.09 15.49
CA ASN A 24 3.74 10.16 14.06
C ASN A 24 4.67 11.35 13.81
N ALA A 25 5.95 11.04 13.58
CA ALA A 25 7.03 12.02 13.58
C ALA A 25 6.98 12.92 14.83
N SER A 26 6.92 14.24 14.67
CA SER A 26 6.91 15.23 15.77
C SER A 26 5.52 15.52 16.36
N ILE A 27 4.50 14.75 15.95
CA ILE A 27 3.07 15.00 16.23
C ILE A 27 2.44 13.75 16.87
N ILE A 28 1.49 13.93 17.78
CA ILE A 28 0.63 12.84 18.27
C ILE A 28 -0.67 12.84 17.48
N SER A 29 -0.97 11.73 16.81
CA SER A 29 -2.25 11.45 16.16
C SER A 29 -3.16 10.69 17.12
N ILE A 30 -4.34 11.24 17.38
CA ILE A 30 -5.34 10.69 18.31
C ILE A 30 -6.42 10.02 17.49
N TYR A 31 -6.53 8.69 17.60
CA TYR A 31 -7.60 7.91 16.99
C TYR A 31 -8.66 7.58 18.04
N LYS A 32 -9.93 7.77 17.67
CA LYS A 32 -11.07 7.38 18.49
C LYS A 32 -11.90 6.32 17.79
N ARG A 33 -12.40 5.36 18.57
CA ARG A 33 -13.38 4.37 18.11
C ARG A 33 -14.78 4.98 18.12
N TYR A 34 -15.45 4.95 16.97
CA TYR A 34 -16.86 5.31 16.85
C TYR A 34 -17.67 4.04 16.59
N ILE A 35 -18.78 3.90 17.32
CA ILE A 35 -19.76 2.84 17.11
C ILE A 35 -20.94 3.51 16.43
N THR A 36 -21.09 3.34 15.12
CA THR A 36 -22.27 3.81 14.39
C THR A 36 -23.26 2.66 14.24
N GLU A 37 -24.47 2.83 14.79
CA GLU A 37 -25.61 1.97 14.50
C GLU A 37 -26.27 2.49 13.21
N ASN A 38 -25.95 1.88 12.07
CA ASN A 38 -26.75 2.10 10.87
C ASN A 38 -27.99 1.20 10.91
N PHE A 39 -29.17 1.80 10.66
CA PHE A 39 -30.49 1.17 10.71
C PHE A 39 -30.71 -0.01 9.73
N ASN A 40 -29.71 -0.36 8.91
CA ASN A 40 -29.69 -1.58 8.11
C ASN A 40 -28.41 -2.37 8.42
N SER A 41 -28.47 -3.14 9.51
CA SER A 41 -27.57 -4.26 9.87
C SER A 41 -26.08 -4.08 9.54
N LYS A 42 -25.35 -3.32 10.37
CA LYS A 42 -23.95 -3.59 10.75
C LYS A 42 -23.47 -2.51 11.74
N VAL A 43 -22.86 -2.95 12.84
CA VAL A 43 -22.11 -2.08 13.74
C VAL A 43 -20.75 -1.82 13.08
N ASN A 44 -20.54 -0.62 12.54
CA ASN A 44 -19.22 -0.25 12.04
C ASN A 44 -18.34 0.15 13.23
N ASN A 45 -17.35 -0.69 13.53
CA ASN A 45 -16.32 -0.45 14.55
C ASN A 45 -15.13 0.31 13.93
N GLU A 46 -15.38 1.52 13.44
CA GLU A 46 -14.37 2.32 12.74
C GLU A 46 -13.55 3.19 13.71
N TRP A 47 -12.23 3.15 13.52
CA TRP A 47 -11.30 4.05 14.20
C TRP A 47 -11.01 5.22 13.28
N ASN A 48 -11.33 6.43 13.72
CA ASN A 48 -11.11 7.65 12.95
C ASN A 48 -10.10 8.56 13.63
N LEU A 49 -9.26 9.20 12.82
CA LEU A 49 -8.38 10.27 13.29
C LEU A 49 -9.25 11.42 13.78
N HIS A 50 -9.17 11.70 15.08
CA HIS A 50 -9.95 12.73 15.76
C HIS A 50 -9.18 14.06 15.82
N GLN A 51 -7.90 14.01 16.15
CA GLN A 51 -7.07 15.21 16.36
C GLN A 51 -5.58 14.90 16.18
N GLN A 52 -4.82 15.90 15.75
CA GLN A 52 -3.36 15.89 15.76
C GLN A 52 -2.83 16.97 16.71
N VAL A 53 -1.79 16.62 17.47
CA VAL A 53 -1.19 17.47 18.51
C VAL A 53 0.29 17.67 18.19
N PRO A 54 0.73 18.87 17.80
CA PRO A 54 2.15 19.15 17.59
C PRO A 54 2.90 19.14 18.92
N VAL A 55 3.99 18.37 19.01
CA VAL A 55 4.81 18.28 20.24
C VAL A 55 6.23 18.79 20.00
N PHE A 56 6.98 18.14 19.11
CA PHE A 56 8.41 18.46 18.89
C PHE A 56 8.66 19.20 17.57
N VAL A 57 7.65 19.90 17.04
CA VAL A 57 7.68 20.52 15.70
C VAL A 57 8.81 21.54 15.54
N GLU A 58 9.20 22.24 16.62
CA GLU A 58 10.28 23.24 16.59
C GLU A 58 11.63 22.63 16.18
N ARG A 59 11.91 21.39 16.60
CA ARG A 59 13.17 20.68 16.31
C ARG A 59 13.01 19.52 15.33
N GLY A 60 11.77 19.17 14.98
CA GLY A 60 11.48 18.05 14.09
C GLY A 60 11.72 16.65 14.69
N TYR A 61 11.86 16.54 16.02
CA TYR A 61 12.19 15.25 16.65
C TYR A 61 11.03 14.26 16.59
N ASN A 62 11.34 13.02 16.23
CA ASN A 62 10.38 11.92 16.21
C ASN A 62 10.01 11.46 17.61
N ILE A 63 8.73 11.15 17.84
CA ILE A 63 8.25 10.61 19.11
C ILE A 63 8.50 9.09 19.16
N HIS A 64 9.30 8.64 20.13
CA HIS A 64 9.62 7.22 20.33
C HIS A 64 8.84 6.56 21.48
N GLY A 65 8.32 7.34 22.42
CA GLY A 65 7.54 6.77 23.52
C GLY A 65 6.54 7.74 24.12
N ILE A 66 5.42 7.18 24.57
CA ILE A 66 4.30 7.87 25.19
C ILE A 66 3.84 7.04 26.39
N PHE A 67 3.71 7.66 27.56
CA PHE A 67 3.12 7.01 28.75
C PHE A 67 2.43 8.02 29.66
N GLU A 68 1.51 7.56 30.50
CA GLU A 68 0.73 8.39 31.40
C GLU A 68 1.30 8.38 32.82
N ILE A 69 1.27 9.53 33.49
CA ILE A 69 1.63 9.71 34.90
C ILE A 69 0.42 10.29 35.63
N ASP A 70 0.08 9.66 36.76
CA ASP A 70 -0.97 10.12 37.69
C ASP A 70 -2.35 10.31 37.04
N LYS A 71 -2.64 9.59 35.94
CA LYS A 71 -3.88 9.69 35.13
C LYS A 71 -4.24 11.12 34.65
N LYS A 72 -3.31 12.06 34.78
CA LYS A 72 -3.52 13.50 34.56
C LYS A 72 -2.54 14.06 33.54
N TYR A 73 -1.32 13.54 33.53
CA TYR A 73 -0.25 14.03 32.67
C TYR A 73 0.19 12.94 31.71
N LEU A 74 0.50 13.35 30.48
CA LEU A 74 1.08 12.49 29.46
C LEU A 74 2.54 12.89 29.27
N ILE A 75 3.45 11.94 29.41
CA ILE A 75 4.86 12.12 29.06
C ILE A 75 5.09 11.59 27.66
N VAL A 76 5.81 12.38 26.89
CA VAL A 76 6.14 12.11 25.49
C VAL A 76 7.64 12.33 25.37
N TYR A 77 8.37 11.36 24.85
CA TYR A 77 9.80 11.50 24.61
C TYR A 77 10.17 10.99 23.23
N GLY A 78 11.27 11.51 22.71
CA GLY A 78 11.64 11.32 21.32
C GLY A 78 12.98 11.96 21.02
N GLU A 79 13.84 11.22 20.32
CA GLU A 79 15.23 11.58 20.03
C GLU A 79 15.93 12.24 21.23
N LYS A 80 16.05 13.57 21.24
CA LYS A 80 16.75 14.33 22.29
C LYS A 80 15.84 15.20 23.14
N ALA A 81 14.54 14.91 23.18
CA ALA A 81 13.56 15.71 23.90
C ALA A 81 12.57 14.88 24.72
N ILE A 82 12.09 15.51 25.79
CA ILE A 82 10.97 15.04 26.60
C ILE A 82 9.99 16.20 26.79
N ALA A 83 8.70 15.89 26.72
CA ALA A 83 7.60 16.81 26.90
C ALA A 83 6.59 16.26 27.91
N ILE A 84 5.94 17.18 28.62
CA ILE A 84 4.80 16.90 29.48
C ILE A 84 3.57 17.62 28.96
N LEU A 85 2.49 16.86 28.79
CA LEU A 85 1.23 17.32 28.28
C LEU A 85 0.12 17.14 29.33
N LYS A 86 -0.84 18.06 29.32
CA LYS A 86 -2.11 17.93 30.06
C LYS A 86 -3.24 18.28 29.10
N ASP A 87 -4.27 17.44 29.06
CA ASP A 87 -5.41 17.61 28.13
C ASP A 87 -4.97 17.81 26.67
N TYR A 88 -3.94 17.08 26.25
CA TYR A 88 -3.31 17.16 24.92
C TYR A 88 -2.71 18.54 24.57
N LYS A 89 -2.42 19.38 25.57
CA LYS A 89 -1.65 20.62 25.41
C LYS A 89 -0.26 20.44 26.00
N VAL A 90 0.76 20.85 25.25
CA VAL A 90 2.15 20.85 25.72
C VAL A 90 2.31 21.89 26.81
N LEU A 91 2.71 21.45 28.01
CA LEU A 91 2.99 22.34 29.14
C LEU A 91 4.46 22.78 29.13
N LYS A 92 5.37 21.83 28.89
CA LYS A 92 6.82 22.09 28.90
C LYS A 92 7.57 21.05 28.08
N ILE A 93 8.67 21.48 27.45
CA ILE A 93 9.62 20.63 26.73
C ILE A 93 11.01 20.83 27.35
N ARG A 94 11.78 19.76 27.47
CA ARG A 94 13.20 19.80 27.84
C ARG A 94 14.03 19.06 26.79
N TYR A 95 15.14 19.67 26.40
CA TYR A 95 16.07 19.17 25.40
C TYR A 95 17.36 18.66 26.05
N TYR A 96 17.95 17.63 25.45
CA TYR A 96 19.21 17.00 25.86
C TYR A 96 20.21 16.99 24.70
N ARG A 97 21.48 16.72 25.00
CA ARG A 97 22.52 16.54 23.98
C ARG A 97 22.55 15.14 23.40
N ASP A 98 22.14 14.16 24.21
CA ASP A 98 22.19 12.75 23.91
C ASP A 98 20.78 12.17 23.62
N TRP A 99 20.74 11.03 22.94
CA TRP A 99 19.51 10.37 22.52
C TRP A 99 18.85 9.62 23.68
N ILE A 100 17.56 9.85 23.92
CA ILE A 100 16.74 9.19 24.92
C ILE A 100 16.24 7.87 24.33
N LEU A 101 16.68 6.74 24.90
CA LEU A 101 16.26 5.41 24.47
C LEU A 101 14.96 4.97 25.15
N SER A 102 14.84 5.24 26.45
CA SER A 102 13.64 4.91 27.21
C SER A 102 13.44 5.89 28.37
N ALA A 103 12.18 6.02 28.78
CA ALA A 103 11.79 6.76 29.96
C ALA A 103 10.80 5.93 30.77
N PHE A 104 10.91 6.00 32.09
CA PHE A 104 10.08 5.22 32.99
C PHE A 104 9.69 6.01 34.24
N CYS A 105 8.48 5.81 34.73
CA CYS A 105 7.98 6.43 35.95
C CYS A 105 8.42 5.61 37.16
N VAL A 106 9.33 6.15 37.98
CA VAL A 106 9.87 5.43 39.16
C VAL A 106 8.96 5.61 40.37
N ARG A 107 8.52 6.85 40.63
CA ARG A 107 7.64 7.25 41.72
C ARG A 107 6.68 8.32 41.20
N ASN A 108 5.70 8.72 42.01
CA ASN A 108 4.80 9.82 41.64
C ASN A 108 5.61 11.05 41.23
N LEU A 109 5.48 11.44 39.95
CA LEU A 109 6.11 12.62 39.36
C LEU A 109 7.64 12.54 39.26
N GLU A 110 8.23 11.35 39.43
CA GLU A 110 9.66 11.11 39.18
C GLU A 110 9.85 10.20 37.95
N VAL A 111 10.60 10.67 36.96
CA VAL A 111 10.90 9.93 35.73
C VAL A 111 12.40 9.68 35.61
N ILE A 112 12.77 8.43 35.36
CA ILE A 112 14.12 8.05 34.98
C ILE A 112 14.22 7.99 33.45
N LEU A 113 15.29 8.57 32.92
CA LEU A 113 15.67 8.52 31.51
C LEU A 113 16.92 7.65 31.36
N HIS A 114 16.98 6.90 30.26
CA HIS A 114 18.18 6.22 29.81
C HIS A 114 18.60 6.73 28.44
N PHE A 115 19.89 7.03 28.27
CA PHE A 115 20.44 7.60 27.04
C PHE A 115 21.34 6.62 26.27
N SER A 116 21.58 6.90 24.99
CA SER A 116 22.43 6.06 24.12
C SER A 116 23.88 5.93 24.56
N THR A 117 24.42 6.91 25.29
CA THR A 117 25.76 6.82 25.92
C THR A 117 25.80 5.95 27.17
N ASN A 118 24.74 5.16 27.42
CA ASN A 118 24.59 4.31 28.60
C ASN A 118 24.64 5.12 29.90
N SER A 119 23.98 6.28 29.90
CA SER A 119 23.83 7.15 31.07
C SER A 119 22.36 7.25 31.48
N ILE A 120 22.12 7.55 32.76
CA ILE A 120 20.79 7.71 33.33
C ILE A 120 20.61 9.10 33.93
N THR A 121 19.38 9.60 33.89
CA THR A 121 19.00 10.83 34.59
C THR A 121 17.64 10.66 35.25
N ILE A 122 17.56 10.99 36.54
CA ILE A 122 16.30 11.01 37.29
C ILE A 122 15.81 12.47 37.38
N LEU A 123 14.57 12.68 36.96
CA LEU A 123 13.90 13.96 36.92
C LEU A 123 12.75 13.99 37.92
N ASN A 124 12.61 15.11 38.63
CA ASN A 124 11.36 15.47 39.28
C ASN A 124 10.57 16.42 38.36
N ILE A 125 9.30 16.09 38.13
CA ILE A 125 8.41 16.72 37.14
C ILE A 125 7.56 17.84 37.76
N ILE A 126 7.24 17.77 39.05
CA ILE A 126 6.44 18.80 39.70
C ILE A 126 7.09 19.16 41.04
N GLU A 127 7.31 20.45 41.22
CA GLU A 127 7.76 21.03 42.48
C GLU A 127 6.78 22.17 42.79
N GLU A 128 6.14 22.14 43.97
CA GLU A 128 5.21 23.19 44.43
C GLU A 128 4.07 23.52 43.43
N ASP A 129 3.42 22.49 42.87
CA ASP A 129 2.34 22.60 41.86
C ASP A 129 2.74 23.19 40.49
N ILE A 130 4.03 23.52 40.29
CA ILE A 130 4.56 23.99 39.01
C ILE A 130 5.20 22.84 38.25
N VAL A 131 4.84 22.70 36.98
CA VAL A 131 5.44 21.70 36.08
C VAL A 131 6.86 22.13 35.70
N THR A 132 7.85 21.41 36.23
CA THR A 132 9.28 21.64 35.97
C THR A 132 9.98 20.34 35.55
N PHE A 133 11.22 20.43 35.07
CA PHE A 133 12.05 19.25 34.86
C PHE A 133 13.33 19.50 35.66
N LYS A 134 13.33 19.14 36.95
CA LYS A 134 14.50 19.32 37.82
C LYS A 134 15.30 18.02 37.85
N THR A 135 16.59 18.10 37.52
CA THR A 135 17.47 16.93 37.60
C THR A 135 17.80 16.66 39.06
N LYS A 136 17.34 15.50 39.54
CA LYS A 136 17.62 15.00 40.90
C LYS A 136 18.95 14.25 40.94
N TYR A 137 19.20 13.47 39.90
CA TYR A 137 20.38 12.61 39.80
C TYR A 137 20.75 12.38 38.34
N SER A 138 22.04 12.30 38.04
CA SER A 138 22.56 11.95 36.71
C SER A 138 23.87 11.20 36.89
N ALA A 139 24.01 10.06 36.22
CA ALA A 139 25.22 9.24 36.27
C ALA A 139 25.38 8.38 35.02
N SER A 140 26.62 7.98 34.72
CA SER A 140 26.93 6.96 33.71
C SER A 140 26.88 5.57 34.34
N LEU A 141 26.36 4.58 33.63
CA LEU A 141 26.39 3.19 34.07
C LEU A 141 27.82 2.63 33.90
N ASP A 142 28.22 1.68 34.76
CA ASP A 142 29.59 1.14 34.83
C ASP A 142 29.86 0.12 33.69
N PHE A 143 29.62 0.54 32.45
CA PHE A 143 29.97 -0.16 31.23
C PHE A 143 29.91 0.82 30.04
N SER A 144 31.07 1.16 29.46
CA SER A 144 31.12 2.05 28.29
C SER A 144 30.68 1.30 27.03
N THR A 145 29.47 1.55 26.57
CA THR A 145 28.93 0.99 25.33
C THR A 145 27.89 1.91 24.72
N VAL A 146 27.65 1.74 23.42
CA VAL A 146 26.53 2.40 22.74
C VAL A 146 25.30 1.50 22.90
N ALA A 147 24.32 2.00 23.63
CA ALA A 147 23.02 1.37 23.76
C ALA A 147 22.16 1.66 22.53
N LEU A 148 21.48 0.64 22.01
CA LEU A 148 20.58 0.75 20.86
C LEU A 148 19.11 0.64 21.25
N CYS A 149 18.82 -0.17 22.27
CA CYS A 149 17.50 -0.27 22.85
C CYS A 149 17.60 -0.42 24.37
N SER A 150 16.53 -0.05 25.07
CA SER A 150 16.46 -0.27 26.51
C SER A 150 15.04 -0.43 27.01
N LEU A 151 14.89 -1.20 28.07
CA LEU A 151 13.61 -1.49 28.69
C LEU A 151 13.73 -1.40 30.21
N PHE A 152 12.89 -0.57 30.81
CA PHE A 152 12.70 -0.53 32.25
C PHE A 152 11.58 -1.47 32.67
N ILE A 153 11.81 -2.26 33.70
CA ILE A 153 10.80 -3.11 34.35
C ILE A 153 10.81 -2.85 35.85
N SER A 154 9.63 -2.83 36.44
CA SER A 154 9.47 -2.75 37.91
C SER A 154 8.86 -4.05 38.42
N SER A 155 9.55 -4.68 39.37
CA SER A 155 9.05 -5.84 40.12
C SER A 155 8.20 -5.41 41.32
N LYS A 156 8.59 -4.32 42.01
CA LYS A 156 7.98 -3.78 43.23
C LYS A 156 8.19 -2.26 43.32
N LYS A 157 7.45 -1.59 44.23
CA LYS A 157 7.75 -0.18 44.61
C LYS A 157 9.23 -0.09 44.99
N ASP A 158 9.96 0.82 44.33
CA ASP A 158 11.40 1.09 44.49
C ASP A 158 12.37 0.02 43.95
N GLU A 159 11.89 -0.97 43.21
CA GLU A 159 12.74 -1.87 42.43
C GLU A 159 12.56 -1.60 40.93
N CYS A 160 13.67 -1.32 40.27
CA CYS A 160 13.73 -0.99 38.85
C CYS A 160 14.90 -1.74 38.23
N HIS A 161 14.61 -2.59 37.26
CA HIS A 161 15.60 -3.25 36.43
C HIS A 161 15.64 -2.56 35.07
N LEU A 162 16.85 -2.29 34.58
CA LEU A 162 17.09 -1.73 33.25
C LEU A 162 17.81 -2.78 32.42
N PHE A 163 17.19 -3.20 31.31
CA PHE A 163 17.82 -4.03 30.30
C PHE A 163 18.29 -3.14 29.14
N VAL A 164 19.54 -3.32 28.71
CA VAL A 164 20.17 -2.52 27.67
C VAL A 164 20.70 -3.42 26.58
N GLY A 165 20.16 -3.30 25.37
CA GLY A 165 20.67 -3.97 24.19
C GLY A 165 21.78 -3.14 23.54
N THR A 166 22.92 -3.76 23.30
CA THR A 166 24.13 -3.07 22.82
C THR A 166 24.36 -3.28 21.32
N CYS A 167 25.20 -2.42 20.74
CA CYS A 167 25.68 -2.60 19.36
C CYS A 167 26.56 -3.85 19.16
N PHE A 168 27.07 -4.45 20.24
CA PHE A 168 27.93 -5.65 20.22
C PHE A 168 27.17 -6.97 20.43
N GLY A 169 25.83 -6.94 20.52
CA GLY A 169 25.01 -8.15 20.69
C GLY A 169 24.83 -8.60 22.13
N GLN A 170 25.48 -7.98 23.10
CA GLN A 170 25.22 -8.24 24.51
C GLN A 170 23.95 -7.51 24.96
N ILE A 171 23.21 -8.15 25.87
CA ILE A 171 22.19 -7.47 26.67
C ILE A 171 22.70 -7.36 28.10
N LEU A 172 22.67 -6.16 28.65
CA LEU A 172 23.14 -5.86 30.00
C LEU A 172 21.95 -5.59 30.91
N MET A 173 22.01 -6.07 32.15
CA MET A 173 21.04 -5.78 33.18
C MET A 173 21.66 -4.91 34.27
N PHE A 174 20.94 -3.86 34.66
CA PHE A 174 21.30 -2.92 35.72
C PHE A 174 20.15 -2.76 36.73
N GLU A 175 20.50 -2.38 37.95
CA GLU A 175 19.55 -1.96 38.98
C GLU A 175 19.79 -0.49 39.36
N PRO A 176 19.42 0.48 38.50
CA PRO A 176 19.90 1.86 38.57
C PRO A 176 19.53 2.61 39.87
N LEU A 177 18.59 2.08 40.67
CA LEU A 177 18.24 2.63 41.99
C LEU A 177 19.11 2.08 43.13
N LYS A 178 19.81 0.97 42.91
CA LYS A 178 20.66 0.27 43.90
C LYS A 178 22.14 0.38 43.53
N SER A 179 22.50 0.13 42.27
CA SER A 179 23.88 0.15 41.78
C SER A 179 23.95 0.52 40.29
N LEU A 180 25.06 1.15 39.88
CA LEU A 180 25.37 1.45 38.49
C LEU A 180 26.13 0.31 37.79
N ASN A 181 26.54 -0.71 38.55
CA ASN A 181 27.23 -1.88 38.05
C ASN A 181 26.32 -2.79 37.24
N VAL A 182 26.92 -3.49 36.27
CA VAL A 182 26.26 -4.58 35.54
C VAL A 182 25.96 -5.71 36.52
N VAL A 183 24.68 -6.03 36.70
CA VAL A 183 24.22 -7.15 37.55
C VAL A 183 23.89 -8.41 36.74
N GLY A 184 23.77 -8.29 35.41
CA GLY A 184 23.60 -9.45 34.53
C GLY A 184 24.03 -9.21 33.09
N ARG A 185 24.44 -10.29 32.42
CA ARG A 185 24.89 -10.30 31.03
C ARG A 185 24.25 -11.46 30.29
N PHE A 186 23.58 -11.15 29.18
CA PHE A 186 23.02 -12.14 28.27
C PHE A 186 23.83 -12.11 26.98
N GLU A 187 24.55 -13.20 26.71
CA GLU A 187 25.43 -13.35 25.56
C GLU A 187 24.89 -14.39 24.60
N GLY A 188 24.82 -14.06 23.30
CA GLY A 188 24.41 -15.02 22.28
C GLY A 188 24.09 -14.39 20.94
N HIS A 189 23.56 -13.15 20.90
CA HIS A 189 23.36 -12.45 19.62
C HIS A 189 24.71 -12.21 18.92
N HIS A 190 24.73 -12.39 17.60
CA HIS A 190 25.93 -12.19 16.76
C HIS A 190 25.95 -10.83 16.06
N GLY A 191 25.11 -9.90 16.48
CA GLY A 191 24.98 -8.57 15.90
C GLY A 191 24.20 -7.65 16.83
N MET A 192 23.93 -6.43 16.38
CA MET A 192 23.24 -5.40 17.15
C MET A 192 21.89 -5.87 17.71
N VAL A 193 21.57 -5.54 18.97
CA VAL A 193 20.25 -5.82 19.56
C VAL A 193 19.32 -4.63 19.31
N PHE A 194 18.25 -4.84 18.53
CA PHE A 194 17.34 -3.76 18.12
C PHE A 194 16.17 -3.55 19.07
N ALA A 195 15.64 -4.61 19.68
CA ALA A 195 14.56 -4.47 20.63
C ALA A 195 14.54 -5.60 21.65
N ILE A 196 13.98 -5.28 22.82
CA ILE A 196 13.86 -6.16 23.98
C ILE A 196 12.43 -6.04 24.51
N ASN A 197 11.86 -7.15 24.97
CA ASN A 197 10.59 -7.20 25.68
C ASN A 197 10.69 -8.13 26.89
N PHE A 198 9.88 -7.92 27.91
CA PHE A 198 9.85 -8.76 29.10
C PHE A 198 8.43 -9.24 29.37
N VAL A 199 8.28 -10.56 29.44
CA VAL A 199 6.98 -11.22 29.50
C VAL A 199 7.12 -12.47 30.35
N ASN A 200 6.24 -12.64 31.35
CA ASN A 200 6.16 -13.83 32.20
C ASN A 200 7.54 -14.26 32.76
N ASP A 201 8.26 -13.32 33.36
CA ASP A 201 9.61 -13.51 33.94
C ASP A 201 10.70 -13.95 32.95
N LYS A 202 10.47 -13.75 31.66
CA LYS A 202 11.45 -14.03 30.60
C LYS A 202 11.75 -12.79 29.80
N LEU A 203 13.01 -12.64 29.43
CA LEU A 203 13.44 -11.61 28.51
C LEU A 203 13.38 -12.14 27.08
N TYR A 204 12.91 -11.33 26.16
CA TYR A 204 12.89 -11.61 24.74
C TYR A 204 13.65 -10.54 24.00
N SER A 205 14.41 -10.92 22.98
CA SER A 205 15.17 -9.97 22.19
C SER A 205 15.22 -10.34 20.72
N ILE A 206 15.45 -9.31 19.91
CA ILE A 206 15.66 -9.41 18.48
C ILE A 206 16.86 -8.57 18.07
N GLY A 207 17.57 -9.00 17.03
CA GLY A 207 18.79 -8.33 16.59
C GLY A 207 19.10 -8.48 15.11
N ASP A 208 20.22 -7.88 14.71
CA ASP A 208 20.75 -7.85 13.34
C ASP A 208 21.05 -9.25 12.79
N ASP A 209 21.32 -10.21 13.67
CA ASP A 209 21.47 -11.62 13.33
C ASP A 209 20.15 -12.32 12.92
N ARG A 210 19.04 -11.56 12.85
CA ARG A 210 17.67 -11.99 12.47
C ARG A 210 17.05 -13.01 13.42
N SER A 211 17.67 -13.21 14.59
CA SER A 211 17.19 -14.16 15.58
C SER A 211 16.15 -13.52 16.50
N PHE A 212 15.18 -14.34 16.91
CA PHE A 212 14.28 -14.10 18.02
C PHE A 212 14.71 -14.98 19.19
N ARG A 213 15.22 -14.37 20.25
CA ARG A 213 15.80 -15.07 21.41
C ARG A 213 14.97 -14.88 22.66
N CYS A 214 15.01 -15.89 23.52
CA CYS A 214 14.40 -15.89 24.84
C CYS A 214 15.45 -16.23 25.88
N TRP A 215 15.44 -15.51 27.00
CA TRP A 215 16.42 -15.61 28.06
C TRP A 215 15.74 -15.81 29.40
N ASN A 216 16.39 -16.58 30.27
CA ASN A 216 16.02 -16.71 31.66
C ASN A 216 16.73 -15.60 32.45
N THR A 217 15.97 -14.74 33.11
CA THR A 217 16.53 -13.58 33.83
C THR A 217 17.23 -13.97 35.13
N ASN A 218 16.88 -15.11 35.75
CA ASN A 218 17.46 -15.56 37.01
C ASN A 218 18.88 -16.10 36.84
N ASN A 219 19.11 -16.92 35.81
CA ASN A 219 20.42 -17.53 35.55
C ASN A 219 21.14 -16.94 34.32
N GLN A 220 20.51 -16.00 33.63
CA GLN A 220 21.07 -15.25 32.49
C GLN A 220 21.39 -16.11 31.25
N ASN A 221 20.91 -17.35 31.23
CA ASN A 221 21.12 -18.26 30.12
C ASN A 221 20.08 -18.06 29.02
N GLU A 222 20.50 -18.29 27.79
CA GLU A 222 19.58 -18.45 26.67
C GLU A 222 18.69 -19.68 26.87
N ILE A 223 17.38 -19.48 26.74
CA ILE A 223 16.37 -20.55 26.71
C ILE A 223 16.20 -21.06 25.28
N SER A 224 16.12 -20.14 24.31
CA SER A 224 15.86 -20.50 22.92
C SER A 224 16.31 -19.43 21.93
N CYS A 225 16.69 -19.89 20.73
CA CYS A 225 16.91 -19.06 19.55
C CYS A 225 16.06 -19.57 18.37
N SER A 226 15.31 -18.67 17.75
CA SER A 226 14.40 -18.96 16.64
C SER A 226 14.65 -18.02 15.47
N TYR A 227 14.41 -18.49 14.24
CA TYR A 227 14.60 -17.73 13.01
C TYR A 227 13.32 -17.73 12.19
N GLY A 228 13.03 -16.58 11.59
CA GLY A 228 11.82 -16.37 10.82
C GLY A 228 11.98 -15.24 9.82
N HIS A 229 12.52 -14.11 10.24
CA HIS A 229 12.73 -12.97 9.34
C HIS A 229 13.87 -13.20 8.34
N GLU A 230 13.69 -12.69 7.12
CA GLU A 230 14.72 -12.73 6.07
C GLU A 230 15.68 -11.54 6.18
N PHE A 231 15.16 -10.41 6.67
CA PHE A 231 15.89 -9.18 6.97
C PHE A 231 15.82 -8.83 8.47
N ARG A 232 16.43 -7.70 8.84
CA ARG A 232 16.57 -7.25 10.23
C ARG A 232 15.20 -7.01 10.89
N PRO A 233 14.87 -7.68 12.01
CA PRO A 233 13.72 -7.34 12.83
C PRO A 233 14.01 -6.10 13.68
N PHE A 234 13.03 -5.19 13.81
CA PHE A 234 13.17 -3.92 14.52
C PHE A 234 12.21 -3.75 15.70
N SER A 235 11.12 -4.51 15.74
CA SER A 235 10.11 -4.38 16.78
C SER A 235 9.66 -5.73 17.32
N ILE A 236 9.37 -5.76 18.62
CA ILE A 236 8.84 -6.91 19.35
C ILE A 236 7.65 -6.45 20.20
N ALA A 237 6.58 -7.23 20.22
CA ALA A 237 5.42 -7.00 21.05
C ALA A 237 4.84 -8.32 21.57
N TYR A 238 3.99 -8.24 22.59
CA TYR A 238 3.33 -9.41 23.17
C TYR A 238 1.82 -9.23 23.25
N CYS A 239 1.10 -10.29 22.91
CA CYS A 239 -0.35 -10.38 23.02
C CYS A 239 -0.69 -11.38 24.13
N GLU A 240 -0.98 -10.86 25.32
CA GLU A 240 -1.29 -11.66 26.52
C GLU A 240 -2.49 -12.58 26.33
N ALA A 241 -3.55 -12.10 25.67
CA ALA A 241 -4.79 -12.86 25.51
C ALA A 241 -4.62 -14.21 24.79
N PHE A 242 -3.62 -14.35 23.92
CA PHE A 242 -3.40 -15.56 23.12
C PHE A 242 -2.02 -16.18 23.33
N ASP A 243 -1.21 -15.58 24.20
CA ASP A 243 0.20 -15.90 24.41
C ASP A 243 1.00 -15.89 23.09
N TYR A 244 0.87 -14.81 22.32
CA TYR A 244 1.61 -14.60 21.08
C TYR A 244 2.71 -13.55 21.25
N HIS A 245 3.91 -13.88 20.78
CA HIS A 245 4.95 -12.88 20.53
C HIS A 245 4.87 -12.44 19.07
N LEU A 246 4.95 -11.14 18.84
CA LEU A 246 4.95 -10.55 17.51
C LEU A 246 6.30 -9.92 17.26
N THR A 247 6.91 -10.19 16.11
CA THR A 247 8.11 -9.50 15.66
C THR A 247 7.89 -8.91 14.28
N ALA A 248 8.45 -7.73 14.01
CA ALA A 248 8.32 -7.04 12.73
C ALA A 248 9.67 -6.51 12.26
N GLY A 249 9.93 -6.54 10.95
CA GLY A 249 11.24 -6.21 10.39
C GLY A 249 11.23 -5.51 9.03
N GLY A 250 12.43 -5.26 8.52
CA GLY A 250 12.66 -4.66 7.19
C GLY A 250 12.30 -5.58 6.02
N ASP A 251 11.88 -6.82 6.29
CA ASP A 251 11.33 -7.75 5.30
C ASP A 251 9.84 -7.50 5.01
N GLU A 252 9.26 -6.43 5.58
CA GLU A 252 7.84 -6.10 5.47
C GLU A 252 6.93 -7.23 5.99
N MET A 253 7.45 -8.04 6.92
CA MET A 253 6.72 -9.16 7.52
C MET A 253 6.49 -8.92 9.01
N VAL A 254 5.33 -9.35 9.49
CA VAL A 254 5.07 -9.60 10.91
C VAL A 254 5.07 -11.10 11.14
N CYS A 255 6.01 -11.56 11.96
CA CYS A 255 6.07 -12.95 12.42
C CYS A 255 5.29 -13.09 13.74
N ILE A 256 4.40 -14.09 13.78
CA ILE A 256 3.64 -14.47 14.98
C ILE A 256 4.25 -15.74 15.55
N TRP A 257 4.66 -15.69 16.81
CA TRP A 257 5.32 -16.79 17.52
C TRP A 257 4.49 -17.26 18.69
N LYS A 258 4.54 -18.57 18.96
CA LYS A 258 3.94 -19.16 20.15
C LYS A 258 4.78 -20.25 20.77
N TRP A 259 4.72 -20.32 22.10
CA TRP A 259 5.18 -21.45 22.89
C TRP A 259 4.10 -22.52 22.97
N TYR A 260 4.52 -23.77 22.78
CA TYR A 260 3.67 -24.93 23.01
C TYR A 260 4.17 -25.70 24.23
N ASN A 261 3.23 -26.29 24.97
CA ASN A 261 3.58 -27.15 26.10
C ASN A 261 4.51 -28.28 25.62
N ASN A 262 5.62 -28.47 26.33
CA ASN A 262 6.72 -29.42 26.04
C ASN A 262 7.74 -29.01 24.96
N GLU A 263 7.66 -27.81 24.38
CA GLU A 263 8.67 -27.34 23.42
C GLU A 263 9.76 -26.48 24.06
N THR A 264 10.99 -26.62 23.55
CA THR A 264 12.17 -25.87 24.04
C THR A 264 12.33 -24.50 23.39
N LYS A 265 11.58 -24.20 22.32
CA LYS A 265 11.64 -22.93 21.59
C LYS A 265 10.26 -22.55 21.03
N PRO A 266 9.99 -21.24 20.84
CA PRO A 266 8.75 -20.81 20.22
C PRO A 266 8.74 -21.20 18.73
N LYS A 267 7.56 -21.53 18.21
CA LYS A 267 7.37 -21.81 16.79
C LYS A 267 6.79 -20.61 16.08
N LEU A 268 7.23 -20.41 14.83
CA LEU A 268 6.63 -19.45 13.92
C LEU A 268 5.27 -19.99 13.47
N VAL A 269 4.20 -19.35 13.94
CA VAL A 269 2.82 -19.73 13.67
C VAL A 269 2.38 -19.18 12.31
N GLN A 270 2.70 -17.92 12.03
CA GLN A 270 2.31 -17.25 10.80
C GLN A 270 3.25 -16.09 10.46
N LYS A 271 3.45 -15.86 9.16
CA LYS A 271 4.03 -14.62 8.62
C LYS A 271 2.95 -13.83 7.89
N LEU A 272 2.73 -12.59 8.30
CA LEU A 272 1.83 -11.65 7.65
C LEU A 272 2.66 -10.65 6.85
N SER A 273 2.46 -10.62 5.53
CA SER A 273 3.08 -9.61 4.65
C SER A 273 2.36 -8.29 4.83
N ILE A 274 3.02 -7.33 5.46
CA ILE A 274 2.50 -6.02 5.78
C ILE A 274 3.48 -4.96 5.27
N LYS A 275 3.24 -4.53 4.02
CA LYS A 275 4.05 -3.53 3.31
C LYS A 275 3.98 -2.17 4.00
N GLY A 276 4.97 -1.30 3.80
CA GLY A 276 4.91 0.10 4.28
C GLY A 276 5.08 0.31 5.79
N THR A 277 5.22 -0.76 6.59
CA THR A 277 5.47 -0.69 8.03
C THR A 277 6.72 0.10 8.38
N TYR A 278 7.81 -0.02 7.59
CA TYR A 278 9.07 0.68 7.87
C TYR A 278 8.96 2.22 7.82
N TYR A 279 8.09 2.77 6.97
CA TYR A 279 7.93 4.22 6.75
C TYR A 279 6.62 4.82 7.27
N GLY A 280 5.86 4.09 8.11
CA GLY A 280 4.82 4.71 8.94
C GLY A 280 3.38 4.26 8.71
N GLU A 281 3.13 3.03 8.26
CA GLU A 281 1.77 2.48 8.39
C GLU A 281 1.36 2.25 9.84
N LEU A 282 0.12 2.68 10.16
CA LEU A 282 -0.58 2.30 11.37
C LEU A 282 -1.61 1.23 11.03
N ILE A 283 -1.45 0.05 11.61
CA ILE A 283 -2.25 -1.12 11.25
C ILE A 283 -2.83 -1.73 12.50
N ARG A 284 -4.07 -2.19 12.35
CA ARG A 284 -4.75 -2.93 13.40
C ARG A 284 -4.83 -4.39 12.97
N LEU A 285 -4.18 -5.25 13.75
CA LEU A 285 -4.27 -6.69 13.62
C LEU A 285 -5.34 -7.23 14.57
N GLN A 286 -6.34 -7.89 14.01
CA GLN A 286 -7.26 -8.71 14.78
C GLN A 286 -6.73 -10.15 14.78
N LEU A 287 -6.20 -10.54 15.93
CA LEU A 287 -5.68 -11.88 16.17
C LEU A 287 -6.79 -12.77 16.72
N ASN A 288 -6.75 -14.04 16.29
CA ASN A 288 -7.61 -15.10 16.78
C ASN A 288 -6.77 -16.18 17.49
N GLU A 289 -7.27 -16.69 18.63
CA GLU A 289 -6.57 -17.70 19.46
C GLU A 289 -6.36 -19.04 18.72
N SER A 290 -7.21 -19.33 17.74
CA SER A 290 -7.42 -20.67 17.20
C SER A 290 -6.50 -21.04 16.03
N ILE A 291 -5.48 -20.24 15.70
CA ILE A 291 -4.53 -20.51 14.59
C ILE A 291 -3.73 -21.81 14.81
N LEU A 292 -3.77 -22.37 16.03
CA LEU A 292 -2.81 -23.36 16.52
C LEU A 292 -3.34 -24.78 16.59
N LYS A 293 -4.64 -24.98 16.41
CA LYS A 293 -5.12 -26.30 16.05
C LYS A 293 -4.95 -26.36 14.54
N GLY A 294 -4.60 -27.52 14.00
CA GLY A 294 -4.77 -27.77 12.57
C GLY A 294 -6.22 -27.50 12.14
N PRO A 295 -6.66 -28.00 10.98
CA PRO A 295 -8.08 -28.01 10.62
C PRO A 295 -8.95 -28.26 11.85
N SER A 296 -9.81 -27.30 12.21
CA SER A 296 -10.55 -27.43 13.49
C SER A 296 -11.52 -28.61 13.47
N GLU A 297 -11.86 -29.09 12.28
CA GLU A 297 -12.36 -30.43 11.96
C GLU A 297 -11.76 -30.83 10.60
N GLU A 298 -11.22 -32.04 10.47
CA GLU A 298 -11.08 -32.74 9.19
C GLU A 298 -12.21 -33.75 9.10
N ILE A 299 -13.11 -33.56 8.13
CA ILE A 299 -14.15 -34.54 7.85
C ILE A 299 -13.76 -35.26 6.58
N GLU A 300 -13.37 -36.52 6.72
CA GLU A 300 -13.11 -37.44 5.61
C GLU A 300 -14.41 -38.22 5.34
N PHE A 301 -14.98 -38.03 4.16
CA PHE A 301 -16.16 -38.78 3.73
C PHE A 301 -15.71 -40.11 3.12
N GLU A 302 -15.75 -41.18 3.89
CA GLU A 302 -15.40 -42.54 3.44
C GLU A 302 -16.64 -43.34 3.03
N ASP A 303 -16.65 -43.78 1.77
CA ASP A 303 -17.30 -45.01 1.34
C ASP A 303 -16.26 -45.77 0.49
N ASP A 304 -15.77 -46.91 0.98
CA ASP A 304 -14.71 -47.70 0.33
C ASP A 304 -15.07 -48.13 -1.11
N LYS A 305 -16.35 -48.06 -1.47
CA LYS A 305 -16.85 -48.48 -2.78
C LYS A 305 -16.99 -47.34 -3.80
N LEU A 306 -16.95 -46.07 -3.39
CA LEU A 306 -17.30 -44.93 -4.27
C LEU A 306 -16.25 -43.82 -4.25
N LYS A 307 -15.62 -43.55 -5.40
CA LYS A 307 -14.69 -42.42 -5.57
C LYS A 307 -15.46 -41.16 -5.96
N ILE A 308 -15.35 -40.10 -5.16
CA ILE A 308 -15.99 -38.80 -5.42
C ILE A 308 -15.18 -38.07 -6.50
N ARG A 309 -15.87 -37.59 -7.56
CA ARG A 309 -15.26 -36.82 -8.65
C ARG A 309 -15.58 -35.32 -8.61
N GLY A 310 -16.73 -34.94 -8.05
CA GLY A 310 -17.16 -33.55 -7.92
C GLY A 310 -18.12 -33.38 -6.76
N PHE A 311 -18.18 -32.18 -6.18
CA PHE A 311 -19.10 -31.87 -5.08
C PHE A 311 -19.47 -30.38 -5.02
N ASN A 312 -20.60 -30.07 -4.37
CA ASN A 312 -20.98 -28.70 -4.00
C ASN A 312 -21.70 -28.67 -2.65
N SER A 313 -21.56 -27.56 -1.92
CA SER A 313 -22.15 -27.38 -0.58
C SER A 313 -23.51 -26.67 -0.62
N LEU A 314 -24.50 -27.20 0.11
CA LEU A 314 -25.85 -26.61 0.21
C LEU A 314 -25.93 -25.48 1.27
N CYS A 315 -27.14 -24.98 1.52
CA CYS A 315 -27.45 -24.03 2.59
C CYS A 315 -27.06 -24.61 3.97
N ASN A 316 -27.46 -25.84 4.25
CA ASN A 316 -27.10 -26.53 5.49
C ASN A 316 -25.61 -26.85 5.48
N LYS A 317 -24.92 -26.58 6.60
CA LYS A 317 -23.47 -26.77 6.72
C LYS A 317 -23.00 -28.20 6.47
N ASN A 318 -23.89 -29.19 6.56
CA ASN A 318 -23.56 -30.61 6.56
C ASN A 318 -24.14 -31.38 5.39
N GLU A 319 -24.74 -30.69 4.41
CA GLU A 319 -25.31 -31.31 3.21
C GLU A 319 -24.48 -30.96 1.99
N PHE A 320 -24.18 -32.00 1.19
CA PHE A 320 -23.40 -31.91 -0.03
C PHE A 320 -24.14 -32.61 -1.17
N VAL A 321 -24.05 -32.06 -2.39
CA VAL A 321 -24.34 -32.84 -3.58
C VAL A 321 -23.02 -33.35 -4.13
N ILE A 322 -22.94 -34.65 -4.41
CA ILE A 322 -21.72 -35.31 -4.89
C ILE A 322 -21.99 -36.02 -6.22
N ILE A 323 -20.97 -36.05 -7.08
CA ILE A 323 -20.90 -36.91 -8.27
C ILE A 323 -19.90 -38.04 -8.01
N SER A 324 -20.38 -39.27 -8.12
CA SER A 324 -19.55 -40.47 -8.00
C SER A 324 -18.89 -40.86 -9.32
N SER A 325 -17.84 -41.69 -9.26
CA SER A 325 -17.15 -42.22 -10.45
C SER A 325 -18.05 -43.01 -11.42
N ASN A 326 -19.20 -43.47 -10.95
CA ASN A 326 -20.21 -44.27 -11.62
C ASN A 326 -21.31 -43.41 -12.29
N GLY A 327 -21.24 -42.08 -12.20
CA GLY A 327 -22.21 -41.17 -12.80
C GLY A 327 -23.48 -40.97 -11.95
N GLU A 328 -23.42 -41.24 -10.64
CA GLU A 328 -24.54 -41.02 -9.73
C GLU A 328 -24.41 -39.64 -9.08
N VAL A 329 -25.52 -38.90 -9.06
CA VAL A 329 -25.66 -37.64 -8.33
C VAL A 329 -26.44 -37.93 -7.06
N SER A 330 -25.81 -37.74 -5.90
CA SER A 330 -26.45 -38.02 -4.61
C SER A 330 -26.37 -36.82 -3.66
N LEU A 331 -27.43 -36.64 -2.87
CA LEU A 331 -27.47 -35.73 -1.72
C LEU A 331 -26.93 -36.48 -0.49
N TYR A 332 -25.82 -36.01 0.05
CA TYR A 332 -25.15 -36.59 1.20
C TYR A 332 -25.29 -35.67 2.41
N ASN A 333 -25.78 -36.21 3.54
CA ASN A 333 -25.82 -35.50 4.82
C ASN A 333 -24.81 -36.11 5.80
N HIS A 334 -23.88 -35.28 6.26
CA HIS A 334 -22.79 -35.72 7.13
C HIS A 334 -23.23 -36.17 8.52
N LEU A 335 -24.18 -35.47 9.15
CA LEU A 335 -24.59 -35.79 10.53
C LEU A 335 -25.28 -37.14 10.61
N THR A 336 -26.05 -37.47 9.58
CA THR A 336 -26.84 -38.70 9.51
C THR A 336 -26.10 -39.82 8.76
N LYS A 337 -24.97 -39.51 8.10
CA LYS A 337 -24.28 -40.37 7.12
C LYS A 337 -25.23 -40.95 6.06
N PHE A 338 -26.32 -40.24 5.77
CA PHE A 338 -27.34 -40.68 4.83
C PHE A 338 -27.05 -40.12 3.45
N SER A 339 -27.12 -40.98 2.43
CA SER A 339 -26.99 -40.62 1.02
C SER A 339 -28.28 -40.94 0.27
N GLU A 340 -28.91 -39.93 -0.32
CA GLU A 340 -30.07 -40.07 -1.20
C GLU A 340 -29.63 -39.91 -2.66
N ILE A 341 -29.89 -40.89 -3.51
CA ILE A 341 -29.58 -40.80 -4.94
C ILE A 341 -30.65 -39.96 -5.63
N LEU A 342 -30.24 -38.89 -6.31
CA LEU A 342 -31.12 -37.98 -7.05
C LEU A 342 -31.21 -38.37 -8.53
N LEU A 343 -30.09 -38.77 -9.14
CA LEU A 343 -30.01 -39.09 -10.56
C LEU A 343 -28.90 -40.12 -10.81
N ILE A 344 -29.12 -41.04 -11.74
CA ILE A 344 -28.11 -41.98 -12.22
C ILE A 344 -28.04 -41.84 -13.74
N ASP A 345 -26.92 -41.32 -14.25
CA ASP A 345 -26.66 -41.22 -15.68
C ASP A 345 -25.14 -41.29 -15.93
N LYS A 346 -24.71 -42.32 -16.68
CA LYS A 346 -23.29 -42.61 -16.92
C LYS A 346 -22.59 -41.57 -17.78
N ASP A 347 -23.36 -40.79 -18.56
CA ASP A 347 -22.83 -39.77 -19.46
C ASP A 347 -22.64 -38.41 -18.79
N ILE A 348 -22.92 -38.30 -17.49
CA ILE A 348 -22.69 -37.07 -16.71
C ILE A 348 -21.19 -36.78 -16.62
N ARG A 349 -20.81 -35.56 -17.00
CA ARG A 349 -19.44 -35.09 -16.86
C ARG A 349 -19.14 -34.71 -15.41
N SER A 350 -17.97 -35.09 -14.90
CA SER A 350 -17.57 -34.79 -13.52
C SER A 350 -17.35 -33.30 -13.23
N ASP A 351 -17.01 -32.50 -14.25
CA ASP A 351 -16.77 -31.06 -14.15
C ASP A 351 -18.05 -30.22 -14.27
N SER A 352 -19.21 -30.85 -14.44
CA SER A 352 -20.48 -30.18 -14.76
C SER A 352 -21.36 -29.85 -13.56
N LEU A 353 -20.96 -30.25 -12.35
CA LEU A 353 -21.75 -29.99 -11.14
C LEU A 353 -21.67 -28.51 -10.76
N VAL A 354 -22.74 -27.77 -10.99
CA VAL A 354 -22.82 -26.36 -10.61
C VAL A 354 -24.11 -26.11 -9.83
N ILE A 355 -24.07 -25.19 -8.88
CA ILE A 355 -25.20 -24.89 -7.99
C ILE A 355 -25.65 -23.44 -8.15
N SER A 356 -26.97 -23.22 -8.14
CA SER A 356 -27.55 -21.87 -8.13
C SER A 356 -27.16 -21.10 -6.86
N GLY A 357 -27.17 -19.76 -6.92
CA GLY A 357 -26.86 -18.91 -5.77
C GLY A 357 -27.83 -19.08 -4.60
N SER A 358 -29.10 -19.41 -4.89
CA SER A 358 -30.08 -19.80 -3.86
C SER A 358 -29.75 -21.13 -3.16
N LYS A 359 -28.83 -21.91 -3.73
CA LYS A 359 -28.45 -23.28 -3.35
C LYS A 359 -29.59 -24.30 -3.32
N LYS A 360 -30.71 -24.00 -3.97
CA LYS A 360 -31.89 -24.88 -4.06
C LYS A 360 -31.90 -25.72 -5.33
N VAL A 361 -31.25 -25.25 -6.38
CA VAL A 361 -31.18 -25.93 -7.67
C VAL A 361 -29.74 -26.27 -7.99
N VAL A 362 -29.50 -27.53 -8.36
CA VAL A 362 -28.23 -28.04 -8.87
C VAL A 362 -28.39 -28.39 -10.33
N THR A 363 -27.37 -28.09 -11.12
CA THR A 363 -27.31 -28.47 -12.53
C THR A 363 -26.16 -29.43 -12.77
N VAL A 364 -26.43 -30.45 -13.58
CA VAL A 364 -25.42 -31.38 -14.12
C VAL A 364 -25.60 -31.51 -15.62
N CYS A 365 -24.49 -31.72 -16.33
CA CYS A 365 -24.46 -31.69 -17.78
C CYS A 365 -23.88 -32.97 -18.35
N THR A 366 -24.50 -33.42 -19.44
CA THR A 366 -23.96 -34.46 -20.33
C THR A 366 -23.30 -33.77 -21.52
N LYS A 367 -23.09 -34.49 -22.63
CA LYS A 367 -22.54 -33.91 -23.87
C LYS A 367 -23.50 -32.88 -24.52
N ASP A 368 -24.80 -33.12 -24.47
CA ASP A 368 -25.83 -32.34 -25.20
C ASP A 368 -27.03 -31.87 -24.36
N SER A 369 -27.18 -32.41 -23.15
CA SER A 369 -28.34 -32.18 -22.29
C SER A 369 -27.94 -31.62 -20.92
N VAL A 370 -28.78 -30.73 -20.37
CA VAL A 370 -28.65 -30.17 -19.02
C VAL A 370 -29.80 -30.68 -18.14
N TYR A 371 -29.47 -31.17 -16.95
CA TYR A 371 -30.44 -31.53 -15.92
C TYR A 371 -30.49 -30.43 -14.85
N PHE A 372 -31.67 -29.88 -14.59
CA PHE A 372 -31.96 -28.98 -13.48
C PHE A 372 -32.65 -29.79 -12.37
N ILE A 373 -31.97 -29.95 -11.24
CA ILE A 373 -32.44 -30.72 -10.09
C ILE A 373 -32.80 -29.74 -8.98
N ASN A 374 -34.09 -29.60 -8.69
CA ASN A 374 -34.57 -28.82 -7.55
C ASN A 374 -34.51 -29.70 -6.30
N ILE A 375 -33.56 -29.42 -5.41
CA ILE A 375 -33.32 -30.21 -4.19
C ILE A 375 -34.51 -30.08 -3.22
N ALA A 376 -35.08 -28.89 -3.09
CA ALA A 376 -36.16 -28.63 -2.13
C ALA A 376 -37.47 -29.31 -2.53
N LYS A 377 -37.78 -29.34 -3.83
CA LYS A 377 -39.00 -29.98 -4.36
C LYS A 377 -38.78 -31.40 -4.86
N LYS A 378 -37.52 -31.86 -4.93
CA LYS A 378 -37.09 -33.15 -5.52
C LYS A 378 -37.56 -33.37 -6.96
N ASN A 379 -37.65 -32.29 -7.74
CA ASN A 379 -38.08 -32.36 -9.14
C ASN A 379 -36.87 -32.23 -10.07
N ILE A 380 -36.88 -33.00 -11.16
CA ILE A 380 -35.85 -33.00 -12.19
C ILE A 380 -36.45 -32.50 -13.50
N TYR A 381 -35.80 -31.54 -14.12
CA TYR A 381 -36.13 -31.04 -15.45
C TYR A 381 -34.93 -31.25 -16.38
N LYS A 382 -35.14 -31.85 -17.55
CA LYS A 382 -34.11 -32.11 -18.55
C LYS A 382 -34.39 -31.29 -19.81
N GLU A 383 -33.38 -30.58 -20.30
CA GLU A 383 -33.44 -29.86 -21.57
C GLU A 383 -32.31 -30.37 -22.48
N ASN A 384 -32.67 -30.75 -23.72
CA ASN A 384 -31.73 -31.21 -24.73
C ASN A 384 -31.56 -30.15 -25.82
N PHE A 385 -30.32 -29.78 -26.12
CA PHE A 385 -29.99 -28.72 -27.05
C PHE A 385 -29.49 -29.22 -28.41
N GLY A 386 -29.20 -30.53 -28.55
CA GLY A 386 -28.67 -31.12 -29.79
C GLY A 386 -27.30 -30.58 -30.23
N LYS A 387 -26.63 -29.82 -29.36
CA LYS A 387 -25.33 -29.19 -29.58
C LYS A 387 -24.39 -29.59 -28.46
N THR A 388 -23.08 -29.69 -28.76
CA THR A 388 -22.10 -30.06 -27.74
C THR A 388 -21.90 -28.90 -26.76
N ILE A 389 -22.17 -29.16 -25.48
CA ILE A 389 -22.02 -28.20 -24.38
C ILE A 389 -20.55 -28.07 -24.01
N MET A 390 -20.05 -26.84 -24.00
CA MET A 390 -18.65 -26.54 -23.70
C MET A 390 -18.45 -26.24 -22.20
N SER A 391 -19.20 -25.28 -21.64
CA SER A 391 -19.22 -24.98 -20.20
C SER A 391 -20.57 -24.48 -19.70
N THR A 392 -20.76 -24.60 -18.39
CA THR A 392 -21.95 -24.16 -17.65
C THR A 392 -21.56 -23.47 -16.37
N ILE A 393 -22.19 -22.33 -16.08
CA ILE A 393 -21.91 -21.52 -14.88
C ILE A 393 -23.23 -20.98 -14.32
N TRP A 394 -23.33 -20.95 -12.99
CA TRP A 394 -24.36 -20.19 -12.29
C TRP A 394 -23.77 -18.89 -11.77
N SER A 395 -24.52 -17.80 -11.94
CA SER A 395 -24.31 -16.53 -11.25
C SER A 395 -25.62 -16.16 -10.57
N ASP A 396 -25.66 -16.25 -9.26
CA ASP A 396 -26.87 -16.05 -8.45
C ASP A 396 -28.09 -16.82 -9.00
N ASN A 397 -29.07 -16.12 -9.54
CA ASN A 397 -30.30 -16.68 -10.10
C ASN A 397 -30.27 -16.82 -11.63
N SER A 398 -29.10 -16.71 -12.24
CA SER A 398 -28.93 -16.82 -13.69
C SER A 398 -28.02 -17.97 -14.06
N PHE A 399 -28.42 -18.72 -15.09
CA PHE A 399 -27.69 -19.87 -15.60
C PHE A 399 -27.14 -19.59 -17.00
N PHE A 400 -25.85 -19.81 -17.17
CA PHE A 400 -25.09 -19.54 -18.39
C PHE A 400 -24.64 -20.85 -19.01
N LEU A 401 -24.91 -21.01 -20.31
CA LEU A 401 -24.61 -22.20 -21.08
C LEU A 401 -23.86 -21.79 -22.35
N SER A 402 -22.70 -22.39 -22.61
CA SER A 402 -21.93 -22.16 -23.84
C SER A 402 -21.81 -23.41 -24.70
N PHE A 403 -21.85 -23.23 -26.01
CA PHE A 403 -21.73 -24.29 -27.01
C PHE A 403 -20.46 -24.15 -27.86
N VAL A 404 -20.04 -25.26 -28.47
CA VAL A 404 -18.85 -25.31 -29.35
C VAL A 404 -18.98 -24.40 -30.59
N ASP A 405 -20.20 -24.12 -31.05
CA ASP A 405 -20.48 -23.23 -32.19
C ASP A 405 -20.44 -21.73 -31.84
N GLY A 406 -20.14 -21.39 -30.58
CA GLY A 406 -20.07 -20.01 -30.09
C GLY A 406 -21.41 -19.42 -29.67
N THR A 407 -22.51 -20.18 -29.72
CA THR A 407 -23.77 -19.71 -29.12
C THR A 407 -23.68 -19.81 -27.60
N VAL A 408 -24.18 -18.78 -26.93
CA VAL A 408 -24.31 -18.73 -25.47
C VAL A 408 -25.76 -18.45 -25.12
N ILE A 409 -26.34 -19.29 -24.26
CA ILE A 409 -27.70 -19.11 -23.74
C ILE A 409 -27.61 -18.69 -22.28
N VAL A 410 -28.34 -17.64 -21.91
CA VAL A 410 -28.49 -17.20 -20.52
C VAL A 410 -29.96 -17.32 -20.12
N TYR A 411 -30.23 -18.08 -19.06
CA TYR A 411 -31.53 -18.13 -18.41
C TYR A 411 -31.50 -17.22 -17.19
N ASN A 412 -32.33 -16.19 -17.18
CA ASN A 412 -32.49 -15.32 -16.02
C ASN A 412 -33.78 -15.70 -15.27
N PHE A 413 -33.63 -16.47 -14.18
CA PHE A 413 -34.75 -16.92 -13.35
C PHE A 413 -35.23 -15.86 -12.35
N SER A 414 -34.60 -14.68 -12.29
CA SER A 414 -35.08 -13.56 -11.48
C SER A 414 -36.33 -12.90 -12.06
N LEU A 415 -36.57 -13.09 -13.36
CA LEU A 415 -37.74 -12.57 -14.07
C LEU A 415 -38.80 -13.67 -14.19
N ILE A 416 -40.07 -13.30 -14.02
CA ILE A 416 -41.22 -14.19 -14.17
C ILE A 416 -42.10 -13.63 -15.29
N PRO A 417 -42.25 -14.31 -16.45
CA PRO A 417 -41.63 -15.57 -16.84
C PRO A 417 -40.11 -15.45 -17.08
N CYS A 418 -39.39 -16.57 -17.01
CA CYS A 418 -37.93 -16.62 -17.19
C CYS A 418 -37.53 -16.02 -18.55
N LYS A 419 -36.69 -14.98 -18.55
CA LYS A 419 -36.17 -14.37 -19.79
C LYS A 419 -34.96 -15.17 -20.26
N ARG A 420 -34.94 -15.51 -21.56
CA ARG A 420 -33.83 -16.21 -22.22
C ARG A 420 -33.10 -15.24 -23.13
N TYR A 421 -31.78 -15.14 -22.97
CA TYR A 421 -30.91 -14.37 -23.84
C TYR A 421 -30.10 -15.33 -24.71
N ASN A 422 -30.15 -15.15 -26.04
CA ASN A 422 -29.29 -15.87 -26.97
C ASN A 422 -28.19 -14.92 -27.45
N ILE A 423 -26.94 -15.28 -27.25
CA ILE A 423 -25.77 -14.46 -27.53
C ILE A 423 -24.90 -15.22 -28.53
N GLN A 424 -24.43 -14.54 -29.59
CA GLN A 424 -23.48 -15.14 -30.53
C GLN A 424 -22.07 -14.59 -30.29
N MET A 425 -21.13 -15.48 -29.97
CA MET A 425 -19.75 -15.12 -29.66
C MET A 425 -18.82 -15.20 -30.88
N LYS A 426 -17.89 -14.24 -30.98
CA LYS A 426 -16.77 -14.25 -31.92
C LYS A 426 -15.51 -13.76 -31.19
N PRO A 427 -14.51 -14.61 -30.89
CA PRO A 427 -14.40 -16.04 -31.20
C PRO A 427 -15.21 -16.97 -30.25
N PRO A 428 -15.60 -18.17 -30.72
CA PRO A 428 -16.24 -19.19 -29.89
C PRO A 428 -15.22 -19.78 -28.91
N THR A 429 -15.31 -19.43 -27.62
CA THR A 429 -14.45 -20.01 -26.58
C THR A 429 -15.25 -20.30 -25.31
N GLN A 430 -14.66 -21.12 -24.43
CA GLN A 430 -15.27 -21.53 -23.17
C GLN A 430 -15.50 -20.31 -22.27
N ILE A 431 -16.72 -20.21 -21.72
CA ILE A 431 -17.00 -19.26 -20.64
C ILE A 431 -16.43 -19.82 -19.36
N THR A 432 -15.66 -18.99 -18.66
CA THR A 432 -15.00 -19.33 -17.40
C THR A 432 -15.60 -18.57 -16.22
N SER A 433 -16.17 -17.38 -16.46
CA SER A 433 -16.87 -16.58 -15.45
C SER A 433 -18.01 -15.77 -16.09
N ALA A 434 -19.06 -15.47 -15.32
CA ALA A 434 -20.16 -14.63 -15.77
C ALA A 434 -20.87 -13.98 -14.58
N LEU A 435 -21.46 -12.80 -14.80
CA LEU A 435 -22.21 -12.06 -13.78
C LEU A 435 -23.30 -11.18 -14.41
N ILE A 436 -24.46 -11.09 -13.78
CA ILE A 436 -25.45 -10.03 -14.08
C ILE A 436 -25.34 -8.97 -12.98
N ILE A 437 -25.13 -7.71 -13.35
CA ILE A 437 -25.03 -6.63 -12.35
C ILE A 437 -26.36 -6.52 -11.59
N PRO A 438 -26.35 -6.58 -10.24
CA PRO A 438 -27.56 -6.46 -9.42
C PRO A 438 -28.37 -5.22 -9.77
N ASN A 439 -29.69 -5.34 -9.81
CA ASN A 439 -30.64 -4.25 -10.14
C ASN A 439 -30.46 -3.63 -11.54
N THR A 440 -29.76 -4.30 -12.45
CA THR A 440 -29.65 -3.88 -13.85
C THR A 440 -29.84 -5.07 -14.80
N SER A 441 -29.93 -4.79 -16.09
CA SER A 441 -29.99 -5.83 -17.14
C SER A 441 -28.64 -6.05 -17.84
N TYR A 442 -27.55 -5.54 -17.28
CA TYR A 442 -26.22 -5.69 -17.89
C TYR A 442 -25.59 -7.02 -17.49
N ILE A 443 -25.15 -7.77 -18.50
CA ILE A 443 -24.57 -9.10 -18.37
C ILE A 443 -23.09 -9.02 -18.75
N PHE A 444 -22.20 -9.45 -17.86
CA PHE A 444 -20.76 -9.53 -18.05
C PHE A 444 -20.31 -10.98 -18.16
N ILE A 445 -19.41 -11.27 -19.10
CA ILE A 445 -18.95 -12.62 -19.38
C ILE A 445 -17.42 -12.59 -19.60
N GLY A 446 -16.73 -13.50 -18.93
CA GLY A 446 -15.30 -13.74 -19.04
C GLY A 446 -15.01 -15.08 -19.74
N GLN A 447 -14.00 -15.06 -20.60
CA GLN A 447 -13.63 -16.20 -21.44
C GLN A 447 -12.26 -16.80 -21.10
N LYS A 448 -12.03 -18.03 -21.57
CA LYS A 448 -10.76 -18.76 -21.41
C LYS A 448 -9.56 -18.11 -22.13
N ASN A 449 -9.79 -17.35 -23.19
CA ASN A 449 -8.75 -16.66 -23.96
C ASN A 449 -8.43 -15.24 -23.42
N GLY A 450 -8.91 -14.91 -22.22
CA GLY A 450 -8.72 -13.60 -21.60
C GLY A 450 -9.62 -12.50 -22.15
N CYS A 451 -10.64 -12.83 -22.95
CA CYS A 451 -11.62 -11.85 -23.40
C CYS A 451 -12.67 -11.56 -22.31
N PHE A 452 -13.00 -10.28 -22.14
CA PHE A 452 -14.04 -9.78 -21.24
C PHE A 452 -15.00 -8.89 -22.02
N PHE A 453 -16.31 -9.09 -21.89
CA PHE A 453 -17.30 -8.29 -22.60
C PHE A 453 -18.60 -8.17 -21.82
N TYR A 454 -19.45 -7.24 -22.24
CA TYR A 454 -20.77 -7.05 -21.66
C TYR A 454 -21.87 -6.85 -22.70
N ILE A 455 -23.11 -7.09 -22.25
CA ILE A 455 -24.33 -7.01 -23.06
C ILE A 455 -25.39 -6.23 -22.28
N ASN A 456 -26.19 -5.44 -23.00
CA ASN A 456 -27.36 -4.76 -22.46
C ASN A 456 -28.63 -5.59 -22.68
N GLY A 457 -29.12 -6.25 -21.64
CA GLY A 457 -30.32 -7.07 -21.68
C GLY A 457 -31.66 -6.30 -21.76
N ASN A 458 -31.63 -4.96 -21.74
CA ASN A 458 -32.82 -4.13 -21.98
C ASN A 458 -33.20 -4.01 -23.46
N GLU A 459 -32.26 -4.25 -24.38
CA GLU A 459 -32.57 -4.26 -25.80
C GLU A 459 -33.34 -5.54 -26.12
N ASP A 460 -34.58 -5.49 -26.58
CA ASP A 460 -35.30 -6.70 -26.99
C ASP A 460 -34.81 -7.16 -28.37
N LYS A 461 -33.80 -8.02 -28.36
CA LYS A 461 -33.18 -8.62 -29.56
C LYS A 461 -33.33 -10.14 -29.53
N ILE A 462 -33.51 -10.73 -30.72
CA ILE A 462 -33.56 -12.20 -30.90
C ILE A 462 -32.18 -12.81 -30.63
N VAL A 463 -31.11 -12.14 -31.09
CA VAL A 463 -29.72 -12.48 -30.82
C VAL A 463 -29.00 -11.21 -30.36
N TYR A 464 -28.33 -11.30 -29.22
CA TYR A 464 -27.53 -10.22 -28.66
C TYR A 464 -26.09 -10.32 -29.17
N GLU A 465 -25.56 -9.18 -29.62
CA GLU A 465 -24.15 -9.03 -29.96
C GLU A 465 -23.39 -8.34 -28.81
N PRO A 466 -22.15 -8.75 -28.53
CA PRO A 466 -21.31 -8.12 -27.51
C PRO A 466 -21.01 -6.65 -27.89
N LYS A 467 -21.16 -5.72 -26.95
CA LYS A 467 -20.98 -4.28 -27.22
C LYS A 467 -19.51 -3.86 -27.22
N GLU A 468 -18.79 -4.16 -26.15
CA GLU A 468 -17.36 -3.90 -26.03
C GLU A 468 -16.65 -5.23 -25.73
N ILE A 469 -15.68 -5.59 -26.56
CA ILE A 469 -14.85 -6.78 -26.38
C ILE A 469 -13.46 -6.31 -25.99
N PHE A 470 -13.10 -6.51 -24.72
CA PHE A 470 -11.73 -6.35 -24.26
C PHE A 470 -10.97 -7.62 -24.59
N ILE A 471 -10.29 -7.62 -25.73
CA ILE A 471 -9.46 -8.74 -26.16
C ILE A 471 -8.19 -8.72 -25.30
N TYR A 472 -7.87 -9.85 -24.66
CA TYR A 472 -6.71 -10.00 -23.78
C TYR A 472 -6.75 -9.12 -22.53
N ALA A 473 -7.93 -8.96 -21.92
CA ALA A 473 -8.06 -8.34 -20.61
C ALA A 473 -7.15 -9.00 -19.56
N HIS A 474 -6.86 -10.30 -19.66
CA HIS A 474 -5.87 -11.02 -18.84
C HIS A 474 -4.84 -11.78 -19.70
N ASP A 475 -4.17 -11.10 -20.64
CA ASP A 475 -3.00 -11.63 -21.39
C ASP A 475 -3.14 -13.07 -21.93
N LYS A 476 -4.15 -13.32 -22.77
CA LYS A 476 -4.52 -14.64 -23.35
C LYS A 476 -4.89 -15.73 -22.34
N GLU A 477 -4.79 -15.48 -21.05
CA GLU A 477 -5.14 -16.41 -19.98
C GLU A 477 -6.60 -16.27 -19.54
N ALA A 478 -7.15 -17.33 -18.94
CA ALA A 478 -8.57 -17.42 -18.59
C ALA A 478 -8.99 -16.44 -17.50
N ILE A 479 -10.19 -15.84 -17.62
CA ILE A 479 -10.81 -15.04 -16.56
C ILE A 479 -11.62 -15.96 -15.64
N LEU A 480 -11.11 -16.20 -14.45
CA LEU A 480 -11.59 -17.22 -13.52
C LEU A 480 -12.80 -16.79 -12.70
N ASP A 481 -12.88 -15.52 -12.32
CA ASP A 481 -14.02 -15.00 -11.54
C ASP A 481 -14.27 -13.51 -11.84
N ILE A 482 -15.53 -13.09 -11.69
CA ILE A 482 -16.00 -11.72 -11.87
C ILE A 482 -16.85 -11.33 -10.67
N TYR A 483 -16.44 -10.29 -9.95
CA TYR A 483 -17.16 -9.77 -8.79
C TYR A 483 -17.53 -8.30 -8.99
N VAL A 484 -18.69 -7.87 -8.49
CA VAL A 484 -19.11 -6.46 -8.57
C VAL A 484 -19.40 -5.89 -7.20
N LYS A 485 -18.81 -4.72 -6.94
CA LYS A 485 -19.13 -3.87 -5.79
C LYS A 485 -19.88 -2.64 -6.28
N ALA A 486 -21.13 -2.48 -5.81
CA ALA A 486 -21.90 -1.28 -6.07
C ALA A 486 -21.42 -0.13 -5.18
N ASN A 487 -21.19 1.03 -5.78
CA ASN A 487 -20.87 2.27 -5.09
C ASN A 487 -21.80 3.37 -5.61
N ASN A 488 -22.92 3.58 -4.92
CA ASN A 488 -24.01 4.47 -5.32
C ASN A 488 -24.56 4.17 -6.73
N LEU A 489 -24.26 5.02 -7.71
CA LEU A 489 -24.71 4.95 -9.12
C LEU A 489 -23.69 4.29 -10.04
N THR A 490 -22.57 3.81 -9.48
CA THR A 490 -21.41 3.35 -10.22
C THR A 490 -20.98 1.98 -9.72
N TYR A 491 -20.59 1.10 -10.63
CA TYR A 491 -20.20 -0.26 -10.31
C TYR A 491 -18.70 -0.43 -10.51
N VAL A 492 -18.03 -1.00 -9.51
CA VAL A 492 -16.65 -1.45 -9.62
C VAL A 492 -16.66 -2.95 -9.83
N ILE A 493 -16.16 -3.39 -10.98
CA ILE A 493 -16.05 -4.79 -11.38
C ILE A 493 -14.62 -5.25 -11.10
N TYR A 494 -14.45 -6.43 -10.54
CA TYR A 494 -13.17 -7.07 -10.29
C TYR A 494 -13.12 -8.35 -11.11
N THR A 495 -12.05 -8.56 -11.87
CA THR A 495 -11.82 -9.77 -12.65
C THR A 495 -10.51 -10.41 -12.22
N ILE A 496 -10.54 -11.72 -11.99
CA ILE A 496 -9.33 -12.51 -11.73
C ILE A 496 -8.96 -13.28 -12.97
N GLY A 497 -7.69 -13.25 -13.35
CA GLY A 497 -7.16 -14.10 -14.41
C GLY A 497 -6.20 -15.15 -13.91
N LYS A 498 -6.01 -16.17 -14.74
CA LYS A 498 -4.98 -17.20 -14.54
C LYS A 498 -3.56 -16.66 -14.73
N ASP A 499 -3.42 -15.43 -15.23
CA ASP A 499 -2.18 -14.65 -15.25
C ASP A 499 -1.68 -14.22 -13.86
N GLY A 500 -2.43 -14.53 -12.80
CA GLY A 500 -2.06 -14.15 -11.43
C GLY A 500 -2.50 -12.73 -11.05
N LEU A 501 -3.22 -12.04 -11.94
CA LEU A 501 -3.58 -10.64 -11.75
C LEU A 501 -5.07 -10.48 -11.45
N VAL A 502 -5.39 -9.53 -10.58
CA VAL A 502 -6.75 -9.01 -10.37
C VAL A 502 -6.85 -7.66 -11.03
N ARG A 503 -7.74 -7.52 -12.00
CA ARG A 503 -8.01 -6.25 -12.68
C ARG A 503 -9.30 -5.66 -12.17
N THR A 504 -9.32 -4.35 -11.95
CA THR A 504 -10.54 -3.63 -11.57
C THR A 504 -11.06 -2.80 -12.74
N TRP A 505 -12.36 -2.64 -12.86
CA TRP A 505 -13.03 -1.95 -13.96
C TRP A 505 -14.15 -1.09 -13.41
N PHE A 506 -14.40 0.05 -14.03
CA PHE A 506 -15.52 0.92 -13.67
C PHE A 506 -16.61 0.85 -14.72
N PHE A 507 -17.85 0.77 -14.26
CA PHE A 507 -19.02 0.76 -15.12
C PHE A 507 -20.12 1.64 -14.53
N ASN A 508 -20.54 2.67 -15.27
CA ASN A 508 -21.69 3.50 -14.93
C ASN A 508 -22.75 3.37 -16.02
N PRO A 509 -23.94 2.81 -15.71
CA PRO A 509 -24.98 2.58 -16.70
C PRO A 509 -25.64 3.87 -17.21
N LEU A 510 -25.47 5.01 -16.52
CA LEU A 510 -26.11 6.30 -16.83
C LEU A 510 -25.27 7.21 -17.74
N LEU A 511 -23.97 6.92 -17.91
CA LEU A 511 -23.10 7.73 -18.80
C LEU A 511 -23.43 7.49 -20.28
N LYS A 512 -23.34 8.55 -21.09
CA LYS A 512 -23.56 8.48 -22.55
C LYS A 512 -22.45 7.67 -23.25
N SER A 513 -21.20 7.84 -22.81
CA SER A 513 -20.05 6.97 -23.11
C SER A 513 -20.05 5.78 -22.14
N LYS A 514 -20.66 4.66 -22.55
CA LYS A 514 -20.74 3.44 -21.72
C LYS A 514 -19.44 2.65 -21.77
N ASN A 515 -18.34 3.28 -21.37
CA ASN A 515 -17.01 2.68 -21.46
C ASN A 515 -16.71 1.93 -20.16
N VAL A 516 -16.35 0.65 -20.29
CA VAL A 516 -15.75 -0.09 -19.16
C VAL A 516 -14.27 0.27 -19.12
N ILE A 517 -13.87 1.05 -18.12
CA ILE A 517 -12.49 1.58 -18.03
C ILE A 517 -11.69 0.73 -17.04
N PRO A 518 -10.54 0.15 -17.43
CA PRO A 518 -9.67 -0.55 -16.49
C PRO A 518 -9.14 0.44 -15.46
N ARG A 519 -9.10 0.00 -14.21
CA ARG A 519 -8.59 0.74 -13.06
C ARG A 519 -7.25 0.12 -12.62
N THR A 520 -7.20 -0.76 -11.65
CA THR A 520 -5.92 -1.25 -11.11
C THR A 520 -5.62 -2.66 -11.56
N VAL A 521 -4.33 -2.95 -11.73
CA VAL A 521 -3.81 -4.31 -11.74
C VAL A 521 -3.25 -4.57 -10.34
N ILE A 522 -3.80 -5.56 -9.65
CA ILE A 522 -3.35 -6.00 -8.33
C ILE A 522 -2.78 -7.41 -8.52
N ASP A 523 -1.51 -7.61 -8.17
CA ASP A 523 -0.94 -8.95 -8.14
C ASP A 523 -1.62 -9.77 -7.04
N SER A 524 -2.19 -10.91 -7.40
CA SER A 524 -2.84 -11.82 -6.46
C SER A 524 -1.85 -12.57 -5.58
N MET A 525 -0.54 -12.53 -5.88
CA MET A 525 0.53 -13.26 -5.19
C MET A 525 0.34 -14.78 -5.22
N LEU A 526 -0.53 -15.26 -6.11
CA LEU A 526 -0.92 -16.65 -6.29
C LEU A 526 -0.48 -17.09 -7.69
N GLU A 527 0.03 -18.31 -7.78
CA GLU A 527 0.31 -18.91 -9.09
C GLU A 527 -1.01 -19.19 -9.81
N TRP A 528 -2.01 -19.71 -9.10
CA TRP A 528 -3.36 -19.97 -9.60
C TRP A 528 -4.41 -19.35 -8.68
N PRO A 529 -4.69 -18.04 -8.81
CA PRO A 529 -5.87 -17.45 -8.18
C PRO A 529 -7.14 -18.09 -8.75
N ASN A 530 -8.27 -18.01 -8.07
CA ASN A 530 -9.52 -18.53 -8.61
C ASN A 530 -10.72 -17.64 -8.31
N SER A 531 -10.94 -17.30 -7.04
CA SER A 531 -12.22 -16.72 -6.60
C SER A 531 -12.06 -15.52 -5.66
N ILE A 532 -12.96 -14.55 -5.81
CA ILE A 532 -13.07 -13.35 -4.98
C ILE A 532 -14.13 -13.57 -3.90
N TYR A 533 -13.79 -13.20 -2.67
CA TYR A 533 -14.66 -13.31 -1.51
C TYR A 533 -14.88 -11.94 -0.87
N LEU A 534 -16.13 -11.58 -0.61
CA LEU A 534 -16.47 -10.44 0.23
C LEU A 534 -16.64 -10.88 1.68
N PHE A 535 -15.91 -10.25 2.59
CA PHE A 535 -16.09 -10.44 4.03
C PHE A 535 -15.88 -9.12 4.76
N GLN A 536 -16.78 -8.75 5.67
CA GLN A 536 -16.71 -7.48 6.42
C GLN A 536 -16.49 -6.21 5.55
N ASN A 537 -17.05 -6.17 4.33
CA ASN A 537 -16.90 -5.09 3.33
C ASN A 537 -15.50 -4.98 2.69
N GLU A 538 -14.61 -5.92 2.99
CA GLU A 538 -13.30 -6.09 2.40
C GLU A 538 -13.30 -7.26 1.40
N LEU A 539 -12.37 -7.20 0.45
CA LEU A 539 -12.23 -8.21 -0.61
C LEU A 539 -11.02 -9.10 -0.36
N TYR A 540 -11.21 -10.40 -0.57
CA TYR A 540 -10.20 -11.42 -0.40
C TYR A 540 -10.10 -12.26 -1.67
N VAL A 541 -8.91 -12.76 -1.97
CA VAL A 541 -8.64 -13.61 -3.13
C VAL A 541 -8.14 -14.96 -2.63
N GLY A 542 -8.82 -16.04 -3.04
CA GLY A 542 -8.41 -17.41 -2.76
C GLY A 542 -7.84 -18.09 -4.00
N GLY A 543 -6.81 -18.90 -3.78
CA GLY A 543 -6.21 -19.71 -4.84
C GLY A 543 -5.08 -20.60 -4.34
N PHE A 544 -4.20 -21.00 -5.25
CA PHE A 544 -3.15 -21.96 -4.99
C PHE A 544 -1.76 -21.41 -5.33
N HIS A 545 -0.80 -21.89 -4.55
CA HIS A 545 0.63 -21.80 -4.85
C HIS A 545 1.23 -23.18 -4.62
N ALA A 546 1.66 -23.84 -5.69
CA ALA A 546 2.01 -25.25 -5.71
C ALA A 546 0.93 -26.15 -5.05
N LYS A 547 1.25 -26.78 -3.91
CA LYS A 547 0.37 -27.70 -3.18
C LYS A 547 -0.47 -27.04 -2.07
N TYR A 548 -0.29 -25.75 -1.84
CA TYR A 548 -0.92 -25.00 -0.77
C TYR A 548 -2.07 -24.13 -1.30
N PHE A 549 -3.23 -24.23 -0.66
CA PHE A 549 -4.28 -23.23 -0.77
C PHE A 549 -3.89 -22.01 0.07
N ARG A 550 -4.09 -20.81 -0.48
CA ARG A 550 -3.78 -19.54 0.18
C ARG A 550 -4.93 -18.56 -0.02
N LEU A 551 -5.19 -17.78 1.03
CA LEU A 551 -6.18 -16.71 1.03
C LEU A 551 -5.48 -15.39 1.33
N PHE A 552 -5.65 -14.40 0.45
CA PHE A 552 -5.03 -13.08 0.55
C PHE A 552 -6.10 -11.99 0.71
N HIS A 553 -5.81 -10.96 1.50
CA HIS A 553 -6.59 -9.73 1.48
C HIS A 553 -6.16 -8.87 0.28
N LEU A 554 -7.11 -8.43 -0.54
CA LEU A 554 -6.85 -7.81 -1.85
C LEU A 554 -6.12 -6.48 -1.73
N GLU A 555 -6.47 -5.63 -0.75
CA GLU A 555 -5.91 -4.28 -0.64
C GLU A 555 -4.54 -4.26 0.05
N THR A 556 -4.35 -5.10 1.07
CA THR A 556 -3.08 -5.15 1.82
C THR A 556 -2.07 -6.14 1.23
N GLY A 557 -2.53 -7.10 0.41
CA GLY A 557 -1.71 -8.24 -0.02
C GLY A 557 -1.34 -9.20 1.13
N THR A 558 -1.99 -9.08 2.29
CA THR A 558 -1.66 -9.93 3.46
C THR A 558 -2.16 -11.35 3.25
N LYS A 559 -1.30 -12.34 3.55
CA LYS A 559 -1.69 -13.76 3.58
C LYS A 559 -2.45 -14.08 4.87
N ILE A 560 -3.75 -14.31 4.75
CA ILE A 560 -4.66 -14.55 5.88
C ILE A 560 -4.55 -15.98 6.39
N CYS A 561 -4.50 -16.96 5.50
CA CYS A 561 -4.30 -18.37 5.85
C CYS A 561 -3.63 -19.16 4.71
N GLU A 562 -3.05 -20.31 5.07
CA GLU A 562 -2.40 -21.26 4.17
C GLU A 562 -2.69 -22.69 4.61
N PHE A 563 -2.99 -23.59 3.67
CA PHE A 563 -3.29 -24.98 3.98
C PHE A 563 -2.82 -25.96 2.89
N GLU A 564 -2.12 -27.02 3.28
CA GLU A 564 -1.62 -28.04 2.34
C GLU A 564 -2.73 -29.02 1.94
N CYS A 565 -3.15 -28.99 0.67
CA CYS A 565 -4.26 -29.82 0.18
C CYS A 565 -3.97 -30.53 -1.16
N GLY A 566 -2.77 -30.38 -1.71
CA GLY A 566 -2.29 -31.14 -2.88
C GLY A 566 -2.56 -30.51 -4.24
N GLY A 567 -2.74 -29.18 -4.29
CA GLY A 567 -2.78 -28.39 -5.53
C GLY A 567 -4.19 -28.12 -6.09
N GLY A 568 -4.28 -27.10 -6.96
CA GLY A 568 -5.56 -26.49 -7.37
C GLY A 568 -6.36 -27.18 -8.47
N HIS A 569 -5.83 -28.22 -9.11
CA HIS A 569 -6.50 -28.94 -10.21
C HIS A 569 -7.64 -29.87 -9.76
N ARG A 570 -8.03 -29.81 -8.49
CA ARG A 570 -9.03 -30.69 -7.88
C ARG A 570 -10.33 -29.91 -7.68
N ALA A 571 -11.45 -30.60 -7.46
CA ALA A 571 -12.67 -29.90 -7.06
C ALA A 571 -12.50 -29.37 -5.63
N TRP A 572 -12.81 -28.10 -5.41
CA TRP A 572 -12.78 -27.45 -4.10
C TRP A 572 -13.81 -26.32 -4.03
N ASN A 573 -14.16 -25.93 -2.82
CA ASN A 573 -15.09 -24.83 -2.54
C ASN A 573 -14.68 -24.15 -1.23
N GLY A 574 -14.79 -22.83 -1.15
CA GLY A 574 -14.45 -22.05 0.02
C GLY A 574 -15.51 -20.99 0.30
N ARG A 575 -15.79 -20.71 1.57
CA ARG A 575 -16.63 -19.58 1.98
C ARG A 575 -16.25 -19.05 3.36
N PHE A 576 -16.49 -17.77 3.59
CA PHE A 576 -16.45 -17.21 4.94
C PHE A 576 -17.70 -17.56 5.73
N ILE A 577 -17.52 -17.80 7.03
CA ILE A 577 -18.61 -17.98 7.98
C ILE A 577 -18.50 -16.94 9.09
N GLU A 578 -19.54 -16.13 9.23
CA GLU A 578 -19.72 -15.20 10.35
C GLU A 578 -20.14 -16.00 11.59
N SER A 579 -19.27 -16.03 12.59
CA SER A 579 -19.50 -16.54 13.95
C SER A 579 -18.72 -15.66 14.93
N ASP A 580 -18.85 -15.90 16.24
CA ASP A 580 -18.11 -15.14 17.28
C ASP A 580 -16.61 -15.05 16.98
N ILE A 581 -16.04 -16.13 16.45
CA ILE A 581 -14.72 -16.16 15.82
C ILE A 581 -14.94 -16.49 14.33
N PRO A 582 -14.71 -15.55 13.39
CA PRO A 582 -14.89 -15.81 11.98
C PRO A 582 -13.82 -16.75 11.42
N TYR A 583 -14.24 -17.65 10.54
CA TYR A 583 -13.36 -18.64 9.90
C TYR A 583 -13.73 -18.83 8.42
N PHE A 584 -12.80 -19.40 7.67
CA PHE A 584 -12.96 -19.80 6.29
C PHE A 584 -13.21 -21.31 6.20
N ASP A 585 -14.38 -21.69 5.71
CA ASP A 585 -14.83 -23.06 5.53
C ASP A 585 -14.36 -23.56 4.16
N PHE A 586 -13.32 -24.40 4.15
CA PHE A 586 -12.67 -24.89 2.95
C PHE A 586 -12.93 -26.39 2.76
N SER A 587 -13.51 -26.78 1.62
CA SER A 587 -13.75 -28.18 1.27
C SER A 587 -13.03 -28.52 -0.03
N PHE A 588 -12.44 -29.71 -0.14
CA PHE A 588 -11.69 -30.13 -1.32
C PHE A 588 -11.66 -31.65 -1.46
N ILE A 589 -11.47 -32.14 -2.68
CA ILE A 589 -11.24 -33.57 -2.93
C ILE A 589 -9.75 -33.88 -2.84
N SER A 590 -9.40 -34.93 -2.09
CA SER A 590 -8.06 -35.49 -2.04
C SER A 590 -8.12 -37.01 -2.09
N LYS A 591 -7.34 -37.63 -2.98
CA LYS A 591 -7.29 -39.09 -3.15
C LYS A 591 -8.67 -39.76 -3.35
N GLY A 592 -9.63 -39.05 -3.96
CA GLY A 592 -10.99 -39.54 -4.21
C GLY A 592 -11.97 -39.42 -3.04
N LYS A 593 -11.52 -38.83 -1.92
CA LYS A 593 -12.32 -38.55 -0.74
C LYS A 593 -12.56 -37.04 -0.62
N LEU A 594 -13.73 -36.66 -0.11
CA LEU A 594 -14.03 -35.28 0.19
C LEU A 594 -13.47 -34.97 1.59
N ASN A 595 -12.74 -33.86 1.68
CA ASN A 595 -12.17 -33.34 2.93
C ASN A 595 -12.76 -31.96 3.18
N ARG A 596 -13.12 -31.68 4.42
CA ARG A 596 -13.52 -30.34 4.88
C ARG A 596 -12.61 -29.88 6.00
N VAL A 597 -12.20 -28.63 5.93
CA VAL A 597 -11.25 -27.98 6.82
C VAL A 597 -11.76 -26.59 7.16
N LYS A 598 -11.89 -26.32 8.46
CA LYS A 598 -12.22 -25.00 9.00
C LYS A 598 -10.92 -24.25 9.31
N LEU A 599 -10.60 -23.23 8.49
CA LEU A 599 -9.39 -22.41 8.59
C LEU A 599 -9.68 -21.13 9.38
N ASN A 600 -8.95 -20.91 10.48
CA ASN A 600 -9.04 -19.65 11.21
C ASN A 600 -8.30 -18.54 10.47
N CYS A 601 -8.85 -17.34 10.48
CA CYS A 601 -8.33 -16.19 9.74
C CYS A 601 -7.90 -15.08 10.70
N ASN A 602 -6.72 -14.49 10.50
CA ASN A 602 -6.33 -13.24 11.15
C ASN A 602 -6.67 -12.08 10.22
N PHE A 603 -7.42 -11.10 10.71
CA PHE A 603 -7.87 -9.99 9.90
C PHE A 603 -6.96 -8.78 10.10
N VAL A 604 -6.64 -8.10 9.00
CA VAL A 604 -5.74 -6.94 8.97
C VAL A 604 -6.53 -5.76 8.46
N SER A 605 -6.74 -4.75 9.30
CA SER A 605 -7.38 -3.50 8.89
C SER A 605 -6.36 -2.36 8.93
N ILE A 606 -6.27 -1.59 7.84
CA ILE A 606 -5.39 -0.42 7.74
C ILE A 606 -6.09 0.78 8.38
N LEU A 607 -5.41 1.47 9.29
CA LEU A 607 -5.93 2.71 9.90
C LEU A 607 -5.44 3.96 9.17
N ASP A 608 -4.21 3.92 8.64
CA ASP A 608 -3.66 4.97 7.80
C ASP A 608 -2.85 4.36 6.66
N ASN A 609 -3.18 4.76 5.44
CA ASN A 609 -2.59 4.19 4.23
C ASN A 609 -1.22 4.84 3.96
N TYR A 610 -0.16 4.03 3.83
CA TYR A 610 1.09 4.54 3.25
C TYR A 610 0.93 4.93 1.79
N LEU A 611 1.81 5.83 1.35
CA LEU A 611 2.00 6.11 -0.06
C LEU A 611 2.92 5.08 -0.72
N HIS A 612 4.18 5.09 -0.29
CA HIS A 612 5.28 4.29 -0.85
C HIS A 612 6.04 3.59 0.27
N THR A 613 6.61 2.43 -0.02
CA THR A 613 7.42 1.68 0.95
C THR A 613 8.87 2.15 1.00
N LEU A 614 9.28 3.00 0.07
CA LEU A 614 10.61 3.61 0.01
C LEU A 614 10.48 5.12 -0.31
N GLN A 615 11.62 5.81 -0.29
CA GLN A 615 11.72 7.24 -0.54
C GLN A 615 11.03 7.66 -1.86
N ILE A 616 10.18 8.67 -1.77
CA ILE A 616 9.52 9.31 -2.90
C ILE A 616 10.54 10.22 -3.58
N THR A 617 10.70 10.07 -4.89
CA THR A 617 11.73 10.75 -5.70
C THR A 617 11.16 11.93 -6.47
N THR A 618 9.92 11.82 -6.93
CA THR A 618 9.26 12.82 -7.78
C THR A 618 7.78 12.97 -7.48
N ILE A 619 7.24 14.15 -7.76
CA ILE A 619 5.83 14.51 -7.56
C ILE A 619 5.36 15.39 -8.70
N CYS A 620 4.14 15.15 -9.17
CA CYS A 620 3.49 15.95 -10.21
C CYS A 620 2.05 16.24 -9.82
N ALA A 621 1.68 17.53 -9.75
CA ALA A 621 0.30 17.94 -9.47
C ALA A 621 -0.54 17.90 -10.75
N ILE A 622 -1.58 17.06 -10.76
CA ILE A 622 -2.50 16.94 -11.90
C ILE A 622 -3.60 18.00 -11.79
N SER A 623 -4.17 18.14 -10.60
CA SER A 623 -5.27 19.04 -10.30
C SER A 623 -5.06 19.70 -8.93
N PRO A 624 -5.94 20.62 -8.53
CA PRO A 624 -5.87 21.25 -7.22
C PRO A 624 -5.97 20.27 -6.03
N THR A 625 -6.57 19.10 -6.28
CA THR A 625 -6.80 18.06 -5.26
C THR A 625 -6.05 16.77 -5.56
N HIS A 626 -5.57 16.57 -6.80
CA HIS A 626 -4.94 15.31 -7.22
C HIS A 626 -3.48 15.49 -7.60
N TYR A 627 -2.64 14.54 -7.18
CA TYR A 627 -1.23 14.49 -7.55
C TYR A 627 -0.74 13.05 -7.69
N LEU A 628 0.37 12.90 -8.41
CA LEU A 628 1.10 11.65 -8.59
C LEU A 628 2.43 11.71 -7.87
N THR A 629 2.82 10.60 -7.26
CA THR A 629 4.16 10.39 -6.70
C THR A 629 4.82 9.18 -7.34
N GLY A 630 6.13 9.30 -7.61
CA GLY A 630 7.00 8.20 -8.00
C GLY A 630 8.05 7.93 -6.92
N SER A 631 8.48 6.68 -6.78
CA SER A 631 9.40 6.27 -5.72
C SER A 631 10.44 5.26 -6.20
N VAL A 632 11.44 5.05 -5.35
CA VAL A 632 12.42 3.95 -5.43
C VAL A 632 11.74 2.58 -5.37
N ASP A 633 10.55 2.48 -4.78
CA ASP A 633 9.78 1.23 -4.71
C ASP A 633 9.13 0.79 -6.03
N THR A 634 9.55 1.40 -7.15
CA THR A 634 9.08 1.18 -8.53
C THR A 634 7.61 1.53 -8.78
N ASN A 635 6.90 2.02 -7.77
CA ASN A 635 5.48 2.36 -7.91
C ASN A 635 5.27 3.82 -8.32
N ILE A 636 4.15 4.03 -9.01
CA ILE A 636 3.50 5.34 -9.15
C ILE A 636 2.20 5.29 -8.34
N VAL A 637 1.95 6.34 -7.55
CA VAL A 637 0.75 6.41 -6.71
C VAL A 637 -0.05 7.66 -7.03
N LEU A 638 -1.33 7.46 -7.39
CA LEU A 638 -2.30 8.53 -7.58
C LEU A 638 -3.01 8.81 -6.27
N SER A 639 -2.93 10.06 -5.82
CA SER A 639 -3.47 10.50 -4.54
C SER A 639 -4.43 11.67 -4.69
N GLU A 640 -5.45 11.68 -3.83
CA GLU A 640 -6.39 12.77 -3.65
C GLU A 640 -6.22 13.39 -2.26
N VAL A 641 -6.20 14.72 -2.20
CA VAL A 641 -6.18 15.51 -0.97
C VAL A 641 -7.55 16.11 -0.74
N TYR A 642 -8.10 15.89 0.45
CA TYR A 642 -9.38 16.44 0.88
C TYR A 642 -9.28 17.01 2.29
N ASN A 643 -10.15 17.98 2.60
CA ASN A 643 -10.23 18.57 3.94
C ASN A 643 -11.27 17.81 4.77
N LEU A 644 -10.91 17.42 5.99
CA LEU A 644 -11.84 16.84 6.96
C LEU A 644 -12.48 17.94 7.79
N ASN A 645 -13.73 18.29 7.43
CA ASN A 645 -14.49 19.41 8.01
C ASN A 645 -13.77 20.76 7.81
N ASN A 646 -14.38 21.89 8.12
CA ASN A 646 -13.81 23.25 7.91
C ASN A 646 -12.52 23.56 8.72
N ASN A 647 -11.85 22.54 9.26
CA ASN A 647 -10.55 22.62 9.90
C ASN A 647 -9.41 22.35 8.90
N SER A 648 -8.25 22.93 9.16
CA SER A 648 -7.03 22.92 8.35
C SER A 648 -6.35 21.54 8.14
N LEU A 649 -7.00 20.44 8.53
CA LEU A 649 -6.46 19.09 8.42
C LEU A 649 -6.77 18.52 7.03
N LYS A 650 -5.75 18.54 6.17
CA LYS A 650 -5.74 17.86 4.88
C LYS A 650 -5.45 16.38 5.11
N LYS A 651 -6.38 15.51 4.73
CA LYS A 651 -6.15 14.06 4.67
C LYS A 651 -5.91 13.65 3.23
N GLN A 652 -5.07 12.64 3.10
CA GLN A 652 -4.73 12.04 1.83
C GLN A 652 -5.45 10.70 1.66
N LYS A 653 -5.90 10.45 0.44
CA LYS A 653 -6.46 9.18 0.02
C LYS A 653 -5.68 8.67 -1.17
N VAL A 654 -5.17 7.45 -1.07
CA VAL A 654 -4.60 6.73 -2.20
C VAL A 654 -5.76 6.21 -3.07
N LEU A 655 -5.80 6.62 -4.34
CA LEU A 655 -6.83 6.20 -5.29
C LEU A 655 -6.39 4.96 -6.09
N GLN A 656 -5.09 4.88 -6.39
CA GLN A 656 -4.48 3.85 -7.22
C GLN A 656 -2.97 3.76 -6.94
N ARG A 657 -2.45 2.53 -6.89
CA ARG A 657 -1.01 2.21 -6.93
C ARG A 657 -0.72 1.44 -8.22
N ILE A 658 0.38 1.76 -8.88
CA ILE A 658 0.72 1.23 -10.20
C ILE A 658 2.14 0.72 -10.16
N ASN A 659 2.32 -0.55 -10.47
CA ASN A 659 3.62 -1.22 -10.41
C ASN A 659 4.03 -1.71 -11.81
N GLN A 660 4.20 -0.78 -12.75
CA GLN A 660 4.56 -1.09 -14.14
C GLN A 660 6.02 -0.78 -14.46
N HIS A 661 6.63 0.19 -13.78
CA HIS A 661 8.07 0.42 -13.92
C HIS A 661 8.84 -0.76 -13.36
N ILE A 662 9.89 -1.15 -14.07
CA ILE A 662 10.78 -2.26 -13.64
C ILE A 662 11.83 -1.77 -12.63
N SER A 663 11.96 -0.45 -12.46
CA SER A 663 13.00 0.20 -11.66
C SER A 663 12.48 1.51 -11.06
N THR A 664 13.30 2.17 -10.24
CA THR A 664 13.01 3.46 -9.63
C THR A 664 12.42 4.45 -10.63
N VAL A 665 11.34 5.11 -10.23
CA VAL A 665 10.75 6.22 -11.00
C VAL A 665 11.55 7.49 -10.69
N TYR A 666 12.18 8.11 -11.68
CA TYR A 666 13.02 9.29 -11.45
C TYR A 666 12.29 10.61 -11.64
N ASP A 667 11.40 10.70 -12.64
CA ASP A 667 10.65 11.92 -12.91
C ASP A 667 9.24 11.64 -13.47
N ILE A 668 8.31 12.57 -13.22
CA ILE A 668 6.93 12.53 -13.71
C ILE A 668 6.54 13.92 -14.19
N LYS A 669 6.03 14.02 -15.42
CA LYS A 669 5.50 15.25 -16.01
C LYS A 669 4.06 15.04 -16.50
N CYS A 670 3.27 16.11 -16.51
CA CYS A 670 1.89 16.08 -17.01
C CYS A 670 1.66 17.13 -18.09
N ILE A 671 0.72 16.82 -18.99
CA ILE A 671 0.26 17.68 -20.08
C ILE A 671 -1.26 17.61 -20.11
N LYS A 672 -1.94 18.74 -20.32
CA LYS A 672 -3.39 18.87 -20.34
C LYS A 672 -3.84 19.24 -21.73
N GLU A 673 -4.58 18.35 -22.37
CA GLU A 673 -5.30 18.62 -23.60
C GLU A 673 -6.67 19.21 -23.25
N ILE A 674 -6.89 20.47 -23.61
CA ILE A 674 -8.13 21.19 -23.33
C ILE A 674 -8.98 21.23 -24.60
N ASN A 675 -10.13 20.55 -24.57
CA ASN A 675 -11.18 20.66 -25.58
C ASN A 675 -12.33 21.53 -25.04
N GLU A 676 -13.21 22.03 -25.93
CA GLU A 676 -14.34 22.89 -25.56
C GLU A 676 -15.26 22.27 -24.49
N GLU A 677 -15.32 20.92 -24.41
CA GLU A 677 -16.18 20.18 -23.48
C GLU A 677 -15.44 19.30 -22.46
N SER A 678 -14.12 19.04 -22.63
CA SER A 678 -13.38 18.08 -21.78
C SER A 678 -11.88 18.38 -21.67
N THR A 679 -11.29 18.13 -20.49
CA THR A 679 -9.85 18.13 -20.26
C THR A 679 -9.32 16.69 -20.18
N THR A 680 -8.47 16.31 -21.13
CA THR A 680 -7.72 15.05 -21.06
C THR A 680 -6.33 15.32 -20.51
N ILE A 681 -5.86 14.51 -19.57
CA ILE A 681 -4.53 14.69 -18.98
C ILE A 681 -3.63 13.54 -19.40
N TYR A 682 -2.51 13.84 -20.02
CA TYR A 682 -1.45 12.88 -20.30
C TYR A 682 -0.36 13.00 -19.24
N VAL A 683 0.16 11.86 -18.82
CA VAL A 683 1.28 11.80 -17.87
C VAL A 683 2.39 11.00 -18.50
N ILE A 684 3.63 11.44 -18.27
CA ILE A 684 4.84 10.77 -18.73
C ILE A 684 5.71 10.54 -17.51
N SER A 685 6.17 9.31 -17.33
CA SER A 685 7.02 8.92 -16.21
C SER A 685 8.25 8.18 -16.71
N VAL A 686 9.40 8.42 -16.10
CA VAL A 686 10.68 7.83 -16.52
C VAL A 686 11.31 6.98 -15.42
N GLY A 687 11.98 5.91 -15.83
CA GLY A 687 12.61 4.93 -14.96
C GLY A 687 14.11 4.75 -15.20
N GLY A 688 14.74 3.94 -14.34
CA GLY A 688 16.19 3.70 -14.35
C GLY A 688 16.74 2.72 -15.40
N LYS A 689 15.91 1.89 -16.03
CA LYS A 689 16.33 0.95 -17.10
C LYS A 689 16.01 1.46 -18.50
N GLY A 690 16.21 2.77 -18.73
CA GLY A 690 15.94 3.42 -20.01
C GLY A 690 14.46 3.43 -20.40
N GLU A 691 13.55 3.32 -19.42
CA GLU A 691 12.11 3.15 -19.66
C GLU A 691 11.34 4.47 -19.53
N ILE A 692 10.48 4.74 -20.51
CA ILE A 692 9.53 5.85 -20.52
C ILE A 692 8.13 5.27 -20.67
N LEU A 693 7.27 5.53 -19.68
CA LEU A 693 5.87 5.13 -19.69
C LEU A 693 4.97 6.33 -19.91
N PHE A 694 4.00 6.17 -20.81
CA PHE A 694 3.00 7.15 -21.17
C PHE A 694 1.64 6.72 -20.64
N TRP A 695 0.92 7.67 -20.08
CA TRP A 695 -0.35 7.42 -19.40
C TRP A 695 -1.40 8.45 -19.80
N LYS A 696 -2.67 8.04 -19.66
CA LYS A 696 -3.84 8.92 -19.76
C LYS A 696 -4.60 8.93 -18.45
N CYS A 697 -4.78 10.11 -17.89
CA CYS A 697 -5.61 10.38 -16.73
C CYS A 697 -6.93 11.01 -17.18
N CYS A 698 -8.04 10.32 -16.89
CA CYS A 698 -9.38 10.82 -17.20
C CYS A 698 -9.96 11.50 -15.96
N THR A 699 -10.36 12.77 -16.09
CA THR A 699 -10.94 13.56 -14.98
C THR A 699 -12.46 13.76 -15.09
N ASP A 700 -13.03 13.68 -16.29
CA ASP A 700 -14.35 14.28 -16.54
C ASP A 700 -15.52 13.28 -16.54
N GLU A 701 -15.24 11.97 -16.59
CA GLU A 701 -16.28 10.93 -16.75
C GLU A 701 -16.28 9.85 -15.64
N GLY A 702 -15.93 10.22 -14.41
CA GLY A 702 -15.95 9.29 -13.27
C GLY A 702 -14.86 9.59 -12.22
N PRO A 703 -14.55 8.62 -11.33
CA PRO A 703 -13.45 8.76 -10.40
C PRO A 703 -12.11 8.88 -11.16
N THR A 704 -11.26 9.82 -10.76
CA THR A 704 -9.97 10.08 -11.40
C THR A 704 -9.07 8.85 -11.37
N PHE A 705 -8.49 8.50 -12.51
CA PHE A 705 -7.78 7.25 -12.71
C PHE A 705 -6.70 7.36 -13.80
N LEU A 706 -5.57 6.66 -13.64
CA LEU A 706 -4.43 6.66 -14.56
C LEU A 706 -4.30 5.36 -15.36
N SER A 707 -4.55 5.43 -16.67
CA SER A 707 -4.45 4.30 -17.62
C SER A 707 -3.12 4.31 -18.38
N HIS A 708 -2.52 3.13 -18.59
CA HIS A 708 -1.34 2.99 -19.43
C HIS A 708 -1.69 3.13 -20.92
N LEU A 709 -0.86 3.86 -21.67
CA LEU A 709 -1.01 4.06 -23.11
C LEU A 709 0.07 3.35 -23.93
N HIS A 710 1.33 3.54 -23.55
CA HIS A 710 2.48 3.11 -24.33
C HIS A 710 3.74 3.03 -23.45
N THR A 711 4.66 2.13 -23.83
CA THR A 711 5.98 1.97 -23.22
C THR A 711 7.03 2.15 -24.30
N PHE A 712 7.97 3.06 -24.06
CA PHE A 712 9.18 3.21 -24.86
C PHE A 712 10.38 2.83 -24.01
N LYS A 713 11.34 2.10 -24.58
CA LYS A 713 12.56 1.71 -23.89
C LYS A 713 13.75 1.94 -24.80
N PHE A 714 14.82 2.51 -24.27
CA PHE A 714 16.11 2.56 -24.97
C PHE A 714 16.73 1.16 -25.05
N ASP A 715 17.49 0.92 -26.13
CA ASP A 715 18.21 -0.35 -26.31
C ASP A 715 19.35 -0.52 -25.29
N GLU A 716 19.91 0.60 -24.83
CA GLU A 716 20.98 0.66 -23.84
C GLU A 716 20.41 0.67 -22.41
N ASP A 717 21.08 -0.01 -21.48
CA ASP A 717 20.68 -0.04 -20.06
C ASP A 717 21.18 1.21 -19.33
N LEU A 718 20.59 2.36 -19.64
CA LEU A 718 20.93 3.68 -19.11
C LEU A 718 19.81 4.24 -18.22
N ARG A 719 20.18 4.96 -17.15
CA ARG A 719 19.20 5.65 -16.30
C ARG A 719 18.76 6.94 -16.95
N ILE A 720 17.45 7.17 -17.00
CA ILE A 720 16.88 8.46 -17.38
C ILE A 720 16.80 9.31 -16.11
N LEU A 721 17.66 10.32 -16.00
CA LEU A 721 17.79 11.14 -14.80
C LEU A 721 16.74 12.26 -14.73
N GLY A 722 16.23 12.70 -15.89
CA GLY A 722 15.24 13.77 -15.97
C GLY A 722 14.54 13.80 -17.33
N LEU A 723 13.30 14.30 -17.33
CA LEU A 723 12.45 14.44 -18.50
C LEU A 723 11.87 15.85 -18.52
N GLN A 724 11.80 16.49 -19.68
CA GLN A 724 11.01 17.71 -19.84
C GLN A 724 10.20 17.73 -21.12
N VAL A 725 9.01 18.28 -20.99
CA VAL A 725 8.07 18.52 -22.09
C VAL A 725 8.32 19.92 -22.63
N MET A 726 8.57 20.05 -23.95
CA MET A 726 8.93 21.33 -24.56
C MET A 726 7.73 22.13 -25.09
N VAL A 727 6.51 21.62 -24.94
CA VAL A 727 5.25 22.36 -25.20
C VAL A 727 4.69 22.95 -23.92
N ASN A 728 3.73 23.88 -24.06
CA ASN A 728 2.99 24.41 -22.91
C ASN A 728 2.27 23.28 -22.16
N GLU A 729 2.07 23.46 -20.86
CA GLU A 729 1.32 22.49 -20.05
C GLU A 729 -0.09 22.24 -20.60
N ASN A 730 -0.70 23.27 -21.21
CA ASN A 730 -1.98 23.17 -21.89
C ASN A 730 -1.76 23.11 -23.41
N ILE A 731 -2.27 22.06 -24.04
CA ILE A 731 -2.26 21.84 -25.50
C ILE A 731 -3.68 21.80 -26.05
N THR A 732 -3.84 22.15 -27.33
CA THR A 732 -5.08 21.97 -28.09
C THR A 732 -5.05 20.65 -28.87
N SER A 733 -6.23 20.16 -29.27
CA SER A 733 -6.39 18.91 -30.03
C SER A 733 -5.66 18.86 -31.38
N ASP A 734 -5.21 20.01 -31.88
CA ASP A 734 -4.48 20.12 -33.15
C ASP A 734 -3.02 19.66 -33.02
N ILE A 735 -2.46 19.68 -31.80
CA ILE A 735 -1.09 19.26 -31.54
C ILE A 735 -1.05 17.73 -31.45
N ILE A 736 -0.50 17.10 -32.50
CA ILE A 736 -0.41 15.64 -32.59
C ILE A 736 0.92 15.11 -32.04
N THR A 737 1.99 15.90 -32.15
CA THR A 737 3.33 15.50 -31.73
C THR A 737 3.87 16.41 -30.63
N ILE A 738 4.54 15.78 -29.67
CA ILE A 738 5.07 16.42 -28.47
C ILE A 738 6.58 16.20 -28.41
N PRO A 739 7.39 17.27 -28.52
CA PRO A 739 8.84 17.20 -28.27
C PRO A 739 9.13 17.01 -26.78
N LEU A 740 9.98 16.04 -26.48
CA LEU A 740 10.44 15.66 -25.14
C LEU A 740 11.96 15.65 -25.09
N ILE A 741 12.53 16.13 -24.00
CA ILE A 741 13.97 16.08 -23.74
C ILE A 741 14.23 15.15 -22.58
N THR A 742 15.23 14.29 -22.75
CA THR A 742 15.70 13.38 -21.70
C THR A 742 17.19 13.53 -21.50
N ILE A 743 17.63 13.52 -20.24
CA ILE A 743 19.05 13.38 -19.85
C ILE A 743 19.30 11.97 -19.36
N LEU A 744 20.42 11.40 -19.81
CA LEU A 744 20.82 10.04 -19.51
C LEU A 744 22.06 10.01 -18.62
N SER A 745 22.27 8.90 -17.91
CA SER A 745 23.38 8.74 -16.97
C SER A 745 24.77 8.65 -17.60
N ASP A 746 24.85 8.49 -18.92
CA ASP A 746 26.10 8.56 -19.70
C ASP A 746 26.48 9.99 -20.08
N GLY A 747 25.68 10.99 -19.70
CA GLY A 747 25.89 12.40 -20.04
C GLY A 747 25.27 12.81 -21.38
N SER A 748 24.52 11.93 -22.07
CA SER A 748 23.83 12.28 -23.31
C SER A 748 22.49 13.00 -23.07
N ILE A 749 22.11 13.87 -24.01
CA ILE A 749 20.79 14.52 -24.08
C ILE A 749 20.10 14.06 -25.36
N LYS A 750 18.95 13.40 -25.23
CA LYS A 750 18.16 12.90 -26.37
C LYS A 750 16.87 13.72 -26.54
N LEU A 751 16.62 14.15 -27.77
CA LEU A 751 15.36 14.75 -28.21
C LEU A 751 14.45 13.67 -28.78
N LEU A 752 13.29 13.48 -28.17
CA LEU A 752 12.27 12.52 -28.58
C LEU A 752 11.04 13.27 -29.10
N GLU A 753 10.34 12.68 -30.04
CA GLU A 753 9.01 13.12 -30.46
C GLU A 753 7.98 12.03 -30.19
N TRP A 754 7.01 12.37 -29.34
CA TRP A 754 5.90 11.50 -29.03
C TRP A 754 4.67 11.87 -29.86
N ASN A 755 4.20 10.95 -30.69
CA ASN A 755 2.95 11.09 -31.43
C ASN A 755 1.80 10.48 -30.63
N ILE A 756 0.87 11.33 -30.16
CA ILE A 756 -0.24 10.92 -29.28
C ILE A 756 -1.20 9.97 -30.02
N LYS A 757 -1.51 10.24 -31.29
CA LYS A 757 -2.49 9.48 -32.08
C LYS A 757 -1.96 8.11 -32.47
N ASN A 758 -0.72 8.05 -32.95
CA ASN A 758 -0.09 6.81 -33.40
C ASN A 758 0.50 5.99 -32.25
N LYS A 759 0.62 6.59 -31.05
CA LYS A 759 1.28 5.99 -29.87
C LYS A 759 2.71 5.52 -30.16
N THR A 760 3.43 6.30 -30.97
CA THR A 760 4.82 6.03 -31.34
C THR A 760 5.73 7.10 -30.78
N VAL A 761 6.94 6.70 -30.37
CA VAL A 761 8.00 7.61 -29.94
C VAL A 761 9.19 7.41 -30.87
N VAL A 762 9.74 8.51 -31.38
CA VAL A 762 10.90 8.50 -32.28
C VAL A 762 12.00 9.36 -31.68
N ILE A 763 13.25 8.91 -31.77
CA ILE A 763 14.42 9.71 -31.41
C ILE A 763 14.75 10.61 -32.61
N ILE A 764 14.72 11.92 -32.41
CA ILE A 764 15.04 12.90 -33.46
C ILE A 764 16.53 13.24 -33.46
N ASP A 765 17.07 13.56 -32.28
CA ASP A 765 18.43 14.05 -32.14
C ASP A 765 19.09 13.54 -30.86
N ASN A 766 20.42 13.49 -30.87
CA ASN A 766 21.24 13.03 -29.77
C ASN A 766 22.47 13.93 -29.61
N TYR A 767 22.53 14.62 -28.47
CA TYR A 767 23.64 15.48 -28.09
C TYR A 767 24.55 14.75 -27.11
N ILE A 768 25.82 14.61 -27.48
CA ILE A 768 26.86 13.99 -26.65
C ILE A 768 28.08 14.91 -26.62
N GLU A 769 28.63 15.12 -25.43
CA GLU A 769 29.98 15.69 -25.25
C GLU A 769 30.88 14.60 -24.66
N ASP A 770 32.12 14.51 -25.14
CA ASP A 770 33.15 13.64 -24.55
C ASP A 770 33.63 14.25 -23.22
N VAL A 771 32.87 14.03 -22.16
CA VAL A 771 33.13 14.56 -20.82
C VAL A 771 32.97 13.50 -19.73
N ASN A 772 33.73 13.63 -18.64
CA ASN A 772 33.72 12.69 -17.50
C ASN A 772 32.69 13.05 -16.42
N TRP A 773 31.72 13.90 -16.74
CA TRP A 773 30.67 14.36 -15.83
C TRP A 773 29.30 14.17 -16.49
N MET A 774 28.23 14.24 -15.72
CA MET A 774 26.86 14.05 -16.24
C MET A 774 25.96 15.24 -15.91
N TYR A 775 24.90 15.38 -16.71
CA TYR A 775 23.79 16.28 -16.39
C TYR A 775 22.94 15.68 -15.27
N SER A 776 22.71 16.43 -14.21
CA SER A 776 21.98 15.95 -13.01
C SER A 776 20.50 16.32 -13.03
N LYS A 777 20.13 17.47 -13.58
CA LYS A 777 18.74 17.94 -13.68
C LYS A 777 18.57 18.90 -14.86
N LEU A 778 17.36 18.96 -15.39
CA LEU A 778 17.00 19.89 -16.45
C LEU A 778 15.65 20.55 -16.16
N ASP A 779 15.43 21.72 -16.73
CA ASP A 779 14.16 22.43 -16.65
C ASP A 779 13.96 23.34 -17.86
N LYS A 780 12.70 23.59 -18.22
CA LYS A 780 12.33 24.36 -19.41
C LYS A 780 12.44 25.85 -19.16
N ILE A 781 13.09 26.58 -20.06
CA ILE A 781 13.11 28.05 -20.04
C ILE A 781 11.93 28.59 -20.87
N ASN A 782 11.76 28.08 -22.09
CA ASN A 782 10.64 28.37 -22.97
C ASN A 782 10.41 27.18 -23.93
N ASN A 783 9.56 27.31 -24.95
CA ASN A 783 9.23 26.19 -25.84
C ASN A 783 10.39 25.75 -26.77
N SER A 784 11.42 26.57 -26.94
CA SER A 784 12.59 26.28 -27.78
C SER A 784 13.89 26.17 -27.00
N SER A 785 13.94 26.50 -25.70
CA SER A 785 15.17 26.47 -24.90
C SER A 785 14.96 25.89 -23.50
N PHE A 786 16.02 25.26 -23.00
CA PHE A 786 16.02 24.60 -21.71
C PHE A 786 17.38 24.77 -21.01
N ALA A 787 17.35 24.67 -19.69
CA ALA A 787 18.53 24.67 -18.84
C ALA A 787 18.83 23.26 -18.37
N SER A 788 20.12 22.94 -18.21
CA SER A 788 20.59 21.71 -17.58
C SER A 788 21.76 22.03 -16.66
N ILE A 789 21.92 21.27 -15.58
CA ILE A 789 23.00 21.45 -14.61
C ILE A 789 23.91 20.22 -14.58
N GLY A 790 25.21 20.43 -14.41
CA GLY A 790 26.21 19.37 -14.39
C GLY A 790 26.74 19.03 -13.01
N THR A 791 27.26 17.81 -12.85
CA THR A 791 28.02 17.39 -11.67
C THR A 791 29.38 18.09 -11.54
N ASP A 792 29.80 18.82 -12.58
CA ASP A 792 31.03 19.61 -12.62
C ASP A 792 30.87 21.06 -12.11
N GLY A 793 29.65 21.44 -11.70
CA GLY A 793 29.39 22.76 -11.13
C GLY A 793 28.92 23.82 -12.12
N ASN A 794 28.62 23.43 -13.37
CA ASN A 794 28.22 24.34 -14.44
C ASN A 794 26.72 24.28 -14.75
N LEU A 795 26.15 25.44 -15.08
CA LEU A 795 24.83 25.60 -15.68
C LEU A 795 24.97 25.72 -17.20
N TYR A 796 24.21 24.91 -17.92
CA TYR A 796 24.19 24.84 -19.38
C TYR A 796 22.84 25.33 -19.90
N ILE A 797 22.87 26.16 -20.94
CA ILE A 797 21.68 26.62 -21.66
C ILE A 797 21.74 26.05 -23.07
N PHE A 798 20.65 25.40 -23.47
CA PHE A 798 20.48 24.77 -24.77
C PHE A 798 19.27 25.36 -25.50
N GLU A 799 19.33 25.32 -26.82
CA GLU A 799 18.25 25.72 -27.73
C GLU A 799 18.01 24.61 -28.77
N ILE A 800 16.73 24.40 -29.10
CA ILE A 800 16.28 23.50 -30.17
C ILE A 800 16.15 24.37 -31.42
N ALA A 801 17.06 24.16 -32.37
CA ALA A 801 17.00 24.85 -33.66
C ALA A 801 15.76 24.42 -34.46
N THR A 802 15.41 25.21 -35.48
CA THR A 802 14.29 24.91 -36.39
C THR A 802 14.45 23.57 -37.12
N GLU A 803 15.68 23.05 -37.25
CA GLU A 803 15.98 21.71 -37.77
C GLU A 803 15.71 20.57 -36.76
N MET A 804 15.15 20.87 -35.59
CA MET A 804 14.96 19.93 -34.48
C MET A 804 16.29 19.31 -33.99
N LYS A 805 17.34 20.14 -33.92
CA LYS A 805 18.64 19.78 -33.36
C LYS A 805 18.92 20.55 -32.08
N ILE A 806 19.58 19.90 -31.13
CA ILE A 806 19.99 20.48 -29.87
C ILE A 806 21.32 21.22 -30.06
N HIS A 807 21.36 22.49 -29.68
CA HIS A 807 22.58 23.28 -29.66
C HIS A 807 22.83 23.89 -28.28
N LYS A 808 24.07 23.74 -27.78
CA LYS A 808 24.53 24.41 -26.56
C LYS A 808 24.80 25.88 -26.84
N VAL A 809 24.05 26.77 -26.21
CA VAL A 809 24.14 28.23 -26.39
C VAL A 809 25.12 28.85 -25.41
N LYS A 810 25.06 28.44 -24.13
CA LYS A 810 25.85 29.08 -23.07
C LYS A 810 26.23 28.09 -21.97
N THR A 811 27.39 28.32 -21.36
CA THR A 811 27.84 27.65 -20.15
C THR A 811 28.20 28.70 -19.11
N ILE A 812 27.69 28.54 -17.89
CA ILE A 812 27.88 29.48 -16.77
C ILE A 812 28.43 28.67 -15.60
N PHE A 813 29.64 29.03 -15.15
CA PHE A 813 30.21 28.46 -13.94
C PHE A 813 29.48 28.98 -12.69
N ILE A 814 29.00 28.07 -11.84
CA ILE A 814 28.22 28.40 -10.64
C ILE A 814 29.04 28.19 -9.37
N GLU A 815 29.58 26.99 -9.19
CA GLU A 815 30.34 26.58 -8.00
C GLU A 815 31.28 25.41 -8.36
N ARG A 816 32.24 25.06 -7.50
CA ARG A 816 33.08 23.85 -7.67
C ARG A 816 32.40 22.55 -7.23
N ALA A 817 31.28 22.64 -6.53
CA ALA A 817 30.50 21.50 -6.09
C ALA A 817 29.49 21.09 -7.17
N GLY A 818 29.09 19.81 -7.17
CA GLY A 818 28.02 19.33 -8.05
C GLY A 818 26.73 20.10 -7.82
N LEU A 819 25.98 20.32 -8.91
CA LEU A 819 24.68 20.97 -8.86
C LEU A 819 23.58 19.89 -8.78
N SER A 820 22.57 20.13 -7.95
CA SER A 820 21.59 19.09 -7.55
C SER A 820 20.13 19.50 -7.77
N SER A 821 19.83 20.80 -7.82
CA SER A 821 18.46 21.28 -8.08
C SER A 821 18.44 22.48 -9.03
N LEU A 822 17.36 22.56 -9.82
CA LEU A 822 17.18 23.56 -10.86
C LEU A 822 15.70 23.95 -10.92
N ALA A 823 15.43 25.24 -11.01
CA ALA A 823 14.12 25.79 -11.33
C ALA A 823 14.28 26.98 -12.28
N ALA A 824 13.86 26.82 -13.53
CA ALA A 824 13.86 27.86 -14.55
C ALA A 824 12.44 28.45 -14.63
N TYR A 825 12.23 29.61 -13.99
CA TYR A 825 10.90 30.25 -14.02
C TYR A 825 10.61 30.90 -15.38
N ASN A 826 11.60 31.59 -15.93
CA ASN A 826 11.57 32.17 -17.27
C ASN A 826 13.00 32.41 -17.77
N ALA A 827 13.15 32.96 -18.98
CA ALA A 827 14.46 33.30 -19.56
C ALA A 827 15.29 34.28 -18.71
N SER A 828 14.64 35.03 -17.82
CA SER A 828 15.30 36.01 -16.97
C SER A 828 15.72 35.43 -15.62
N LEU A 829 14.98 34.50 -15.01
CA LEU A 829 15.24 34.01 -13.65
C LEU A 829 15.41 32.49 -13.63
N ILE A 830 16.62 32.05 -13.30
CA ILE A 830 16.97 30.64 -13.10
C ILE A 830 17.57 30.49 -11.69
N CYS A 831 17.02 29.58 -10.91
CA CYS A 831 17.50 29.25 -9.57
C CYS A 831 18.20 27.88 -9.61
N VAL A 832 19.39 27.81 -9.02
CA VAL A 832 20.24 26.62 -9.03
C VAL A 832 20.65 26.30 -7.60
N GLY A 833 20.46 25.06 -7.16
CA GLY A 833 20.93 24.58 -5.87
C GLY A 833 22.12 23.64 -6.03
N SER A 834 23.09 23.76 -5.13
CA SER A 834 24.29 22.93 -5.11
C SER A 834 24.26 21.88 -3.99
N GLU A 835 25.10 20.86 -4.16
CA GLU A 835 25.35 19.84 -3.14
C GLU A 835 25.93 20.39 -1.84
N SER A 836 26.55 21.59 -1.88
CA SER A 836 27.12 22.26 -0.70
C SER A 836 26.09 22.94 0.21
N GLY A 837 24.82 22.99 -0.21
CA GLY A 837 23.73 23.65 0.51
C GLY A 837 23.52 25.11 0.12
N THR A 838 24.06 25.53 -1.02
CA THR A 838 24.00 26.92 -1.49
C THR A 838 22.95 27.08 -2.58
N LEU A 839 22.12 28.12 -2.45
CA LEU A 839 21.18 28.56 -3.47
C LEU A 839 21.83 29.69 -4.29
N HIS A 840 21.93 29.49 -5.60
CA HIS A 840 22.46 30.44 -6.57
C HIS A 840 21.33 30.98 -7.44
N ILE A 841 21.31 32.29 -7.65
CA ILE A 841 20.29 32.94 -8.47
C ILE A 841 20.95 33.60 -9.67
N ILE A 842 20.52 33.15 -10.85
CA ILE A 842 20.94 33.66 -12.15
C ILE A 842 19.81 34.56 -12.64
N TYR A 843 20.13 35.83 -12.86
CA TYR A 843 19.19 36.80 -13.40
C TYR A 843 19.77 37.47 -14.65
N GLN A 844 18.97 37.56 -15.72
CA GLN A 844 19.37 38.11 -17.02
C GLN A 844 20.68 37.49 -17.57
N GLY A 845 20.84 36.19 -17.37
CA GLY A 845 21.97 35.42 -17.91
C GLY A 845 23.29 35.54 -17.14
N SER A 846 23.30 36.19 -15.97
CA SER A 846 24.48 36.32 -15.10
C SER A 846 24.17 35.85 -13.69
N LYS A 847 25.15 35.27 -12.99
CA LYS A 847 25.03 34.94 -11.56
C LYS A 847 24.96 36.25 -10.76
N VAL A 848 23.87 36.45 -10.04
CA VAL A 848 23.61 37.70 -9.30
C VAL A 848 23.92 37.54 -7.81
N THR A 849 23.53 36.43 -7.20
CA THR A 849 23.76 36.21 -5.76
C THR A 849 23.83 34.73 -5.39
N GLU A 850 24.41 34.46 -4.23
CA GLU A 850 24.47 33.16 -3.58
C GLU A 850 24.07 33.28 -2.12
N ILE A 851 23.25 32.35 -1.63
CA ILE A 851 22.78 32.31 -0.24
C ILE A 851 22.97 30.91 0.31
N ARG A 852 23.62 30.83 1.47
CA ARG A 852 23.82 29.57 2.19
C ARG A 852 22.99 29.56 3.48
N TYR A 853 21.84 28.91 3.41
CA TYR A 853 20.98 28.63 4.57
C TYR A 853 21.03 27.15 4.97
N HIS A 854 21.06 26.26 3.97
CA HIS A 854 21.01 24.83 4.20
C HIS A 854 22.38 24.28 4.61
N ALA A 855 22.35 23.29 5.51
CA ALA A 855 23.55 22.60 5.97
C ALA A 855 23.98 21.44 5.06
N SER A 856 23.12 21.07 4.10
CA SER A 856 23.32 19.91 3.21
C SER A 856 22.73 20.19 1.81
N THR A 857 22.85 19.22 0.91
CA THR A 857 22.45 19.27 -0.51
C THR A 857 21.02 19.79 -0.73
N LEU A 858 20.84 20.76 -1.63
CA LEU A 858 19.53 21.23 -2.07
C LEU A 858 18.92 20.28 -3.10
N THR A 859 17.79 19.67 -2.77
CA THR A 859 17.17 18.62 -3.61
C THR A 859 16.02 19.14 -4.47
N GLY A 860 15.33 20.19 -4.04
CA GLY A 860 14.22 20.80 -4.78
C GLY A 860 14.15 22.31 -4.62
N ILE A 861 13.69 22.99 -5.67
CA ILE A 861 13.43 24.43 -5.70
C ILE A 861 12.09 24.66 -6.39
N THR A 862 11.27 25.55 -5.86
CA THR A 862 10.06 26.04 -6.53
C THR A 862 9.98 27.56 -6.41
N VAL A 863 9.47 28.21 -7.46
CA VAL A 863 9.38 29.68 -7.55
C VAL A 863 7.91 30.06 -7.71
N ILE A 864 7.47 31.04 -6.93
CA ILE A 864 6.13 31.61 -6.98
C ILE A 864 6.27 33.10 -7.27
N ASP A 865 5.61 33.58 -8.32
CA ASP A 865 5.58 35.00 -8.67
C ASP A 865 4.39 35.69 -8.02
N ALA A 866 4.67 36.76 -7.29
CA ALA A 866 3.69 37.66 -6.71
C ALA A 866 3.98 39.10 -7.14
N ASN A 867 3.60 39.47 -8.37
CA ASN A 867 3.77 40.83 -8.92
C ASN A 867 5.22 41.34 -8.91
N LYS A 868 6.15 40.60 -9.54
CA LYS A 868 7.61 40.93 -9.62
C LYS A 868 8.38 40.79 -8.30
N LEU A 869 7.73 40.30 -7.25
CA LEU A 869 8.38 39.73 -6.07
C LEU A 869 8.33 38.21 -6.22
N TYR A 870 9.51 37.60 -6.44
CA TYR A 870 9.60 36.15 -6.60
C TYR A 870 9.87 35.52 -5.25
N HIS A 871 8.92 34.72 -4.77
CA HIS A 871 9.07 33.89 -3.60
C HIS A 871 9.72 32.58 -4.03
N ILE A 872 10.92 32.32 -3.54
CA ILE A 872 11.69 31.12 -3.85
C ILE A 872 11.66 30.23 -2.62
N PHE A 873 11.30 28.96 -2.81
CA PHE A 873 11.33 27.94 -1.78
C PHE A 873 12.33 26.86 -2.17
N SER A 874 13.26 26.55 -1.28
CA SER A 874 14.18 25.42 -1.44
C SER A 874 13.98 24.39 -0.36
N VAL A 875 14.29 23.14 -0.68
CA VAL A 875 14.31 22.03 0.27
C VAL A 875 15.65 21.30 0.18
N SER A 876 16.11 20.75 1.32
CA SER A 876 17.42 20.11 1.46
C SER A 876 17.34 18.84 2.31
N LEU A 877 18.37 18.00 2.18
CA LEU A 877 18.61 16.82 3.03
C LEU A 877 18.74 17.15 4.52
N ASP A 878 18.95 18.41 4.89
CA ASP A 878 18.91 18.87 6.28
C ASP A 878 17.49 18.93 6.90
N CYS A 879 16.49 18.45 6.15
CA CYS A 879 15.08 18.40 6.54
C CYS A 879 14.50 19.79 6.81
N ARG A 880 14.87 20.79 6.01
CA ARG A 880 14.33 22.15 6.11
C ARG A 880 13.85 22.69 4.78
N ILE A 881 12.88 23.59 4.87
CA ILE A 881 12.50 24.51 3.79
C ILE A 881 13.10 25.87 4.09
N GLY A 882 13.77 26.46 3.11
CA GLY A 882 14.16 27.87 3.10
C GLY A 882 13.18 28.67 2.25
N HIS A 883 12.76 29.84 2.73
CA HIS A 883 11.97 30.82 1.99
C HIS A 883 12.78 32.09 1.76
N TYR A 884 12.89 32.48 0.49
CA TYR A 884 13.62 33.65 0.03
C TYR A 884 12.72 34.55 -0.80
N ILE A 885 13.01 35.84 -0.80
CA ILE A 885 12.36 36.81 -1.67
C ILE A 885 13.41 37.42 -2.58
N PHE A 886 13.21 37.27 -3.89
CA PHE A 886 13.98 37.94 -4.91
C PHE A 886 13.19 39.12 -5.48
N ASN A 887 13.79 40.32 -5.41
CA ASN A 887 13.23 41.52 -6.01
C ASN A 887 13.95 41.84 -7.32
N SER A 888 13.23 41.72 -8.44
CA SER A 888 13.81 41.99 -9.77
C SER A 888 14.27 43.43 -9.99
N GLY A 889 13.73 44.39 -9.23
CA GLY A 889 14.10 45.81 -9.34
C GLY A 889 15.47 46.13 -8.74
N PHE A 890 15.88 45.41 -7.69
CA PHE A 890 17.16 45.64 -6.99
C PHE A 890 18.20 44.55 -7.29
N GLY A 891 17.81 43.45 -7.92
CA GLY A 891 18.70 42.32 -8.15
C GLY A 891 19.21 41.67 -6.86
N SER A 892 18.49 41.83 -5.75
CA SER A 892 18.89 41.30 -4.44
C SER A 892 17.90 40.25 -3.95
N VAL A 893 18.44 39.29 -3.20
CA VAL A 893 17.68 38.18 -2.61
C VAL A 893 17.88 38.23 -1.10
N GLY A 894 16.78 38.20 -0.35
CA GLY A 894 16.79 38.07 1.10
C GLY A 894 16.27 36.71 1.54
N PHE A 895 16.89 36.11 2.56
CA PHE A 895 16.28 35.02 3.31
C PHE A 895 15.24 35.59 4.28
N GLU A 896 14.02 35.07 4.24
CA GLU A 896 12.91 35.55 5.08
C GLU A 896 12.68 34.62 6.27
N ASN A 897 12.45 33.34 6.01
CA ASN A 897 12.07 32.37 7.04
C ASN A 897 12.41 30.94 6.62
N GLY A 898 12.39 30.02 7.58
CA GLY A 898 12.53 28.59 7.31
C GLY A 898 11.57 27.75 8.16
N LYS A 899 11.41 26.49 7.76
CA LYS A 899 10.60 25.51 8.48
C LYS A 899 11.32 24.16 8.52
N VAL A 900 11.35 23.52 9.69
CA VAL A 900 11.81 22.14 9.83
C VAL A 900 10.70 21.20 9.34
N LEU A 901 11.09 20.24 8.52
CA LEU A 901 10.23 19.18 7.99
C LEU A 901 10.20 18.00 8.94
N SER A 902 9.07 17.31 8.91
CA SER A 902 8.85 16.03 9.60
C SER A 902 9.19 14.82 8.74
N ILE A 903 9.37 15.01 7.44
CA ILE A 903 9.85 13.99 6.51
C ILE A 903 11.38 13.90 6.54
N SER A 904 11.94 12.69 6.44
CA SER A 904 13.38 12.48 6.27
C SER A 904 13.76 12.44 4.79
N ASP A 905 15.04 12.73 4.49
CA ASP A 905 15.61 12.73 3.14
C ASP A 905 14.72 13.43 2.08
N PRO A 906 14.39 14.73 2.25
CA PRO A 906 13.58 15.44 1.27
C PRO A 906 14.21 15.39 -0.13
N SER A 907 13.41 15.06 -1.13
CA SER A 907 13.84 14.87 -2.52
C SER A 907 13.35 15.99 -3.45
N ASN A 908 12.16 16.54 -3.20
CA ASN A 908 11.61 17.59 -4.04
C ASN A 908 10.53 18.43 -3.31
N ILE A 909 10.19 19.57 -3.90
CA ILE A 909 9.12 20.47 -3.42
C ILE A 909 8.36 21.06 -4.60
N ILE A 910 7.03 21.07 -4.51
CA ILE A 910 6.17 21.72 -5.50
C ILE A 910 5.17 22.65 -4.82
N PHE A 911 4.72 23.66 -5.56
CA PHE A 911 3.63 24.53 -5.15
C PHE A 911 2.34 24.17 -5.90
N ASN A 912 1.25 23.95 -5.17
CA ASN A 912 -0.08 23.74 -5.74
C ASN A 912 -1.10 24.66 -5.03
N LYS A 913 -1.52 25.73 -5.73
CA LYS A 913 -2.45 26.79 -5.28
C LYS A 913 -2.06 27.55 -4.01
N LYS A 914 -2.22 26.93 -2.85
CA LYS A 914 -1.95 27.52 -1.52
C LYS A 914 -1.17 26.57 -0.63
N THR A 915 -0.61 25.51 -1.22
CA THR A 915 0.03 24.45 -0.46
C THR A 915 1.34 24.09 -1.12
N LEU A 916 2.39 24.19 -0.32
CA LEU A 916 3.68 23.58 -0.63
C LEU A 916 3.60 22.11 -0.26
N ILE A 917 4.02 21.25 -1.18
CA ILE A 917 4.07 19.81 -0.96
C ILE A 917 5.54 19.42 -1.07
N SER A 918 6.12 19.00 0.06
CA SER A 918 7.48 18.46 0.10
C SER A 918 7.42 16.95 0.19
N ILE A 919 8.29 16.29 -0.56
CA ILE A 919 8.38 14.83 -0.66
C ILE A 919 9.77 14.35 -0.23
N GLY A 920 9.84 13.11 0.23
CA GLY A 920 11.06 12.42 0.65
C GLY A 920 10.70 11.02 1.15
N ALA A 921 11.17 10.64 2.33
CA ALA A 921 10.64 9.48 3.05
C ALA A 921 9.28 9.84 3.71
N GLY A 922 8.27 10.08 2.87
CA GLY A 922 6.95 10.59 3.25
C GLY A 922 6.56 11.84 2.46
N VAL A 923 5.41 12.41 2.78
CA VAL A 923 4.90 13.65 2.17
C VAL A 923 4.43 14.59 3.27
N GLU A 924 4.83 15.85 3.20
CA GLU A 924 4.35 16.91 4.09
C GLU A 924 3.63 18.01 3.30
N HIS A 925 2.40 18.31 3.71
CA HIS A 925 1.59 19.40 3.15
C HIS A 925 1.68 20.64 4.05
N ILE A 926 2.10 21.77 3.48
CA ILE A 926 2.35 23.00 4.23
C ILE A 926 1.51 24.12 3.60
N ASN A 927 0.65 24.74 4.40
CA ASN A 927 -0.08 25.92 3.95
C ASN A 927 0.91 27.07 3.73
N ILE A 928 0.83 27.72 2.57
CA ILE A 928 1.67 28.87 2.21
C ILE A 928 1.53 30.03 3.21
N ASP A 929 0.38 30.13 3.88
CA ASP A 929 0.10 31.14 4.90
C ASP A 929 1.08 31.10 6.09
N TYR A 930 1.80 29.98 6.29
CA TYR A 930 2.89 29.89 7.27
C TYR A 930 4.05 30.84 6.95
N PHE A 931 4.36 31.00 5.66
CA PHE A 931 5.46 31.83 5.18
C PHE A 931 4.99 33.22 4.77
N ILE A 932 3.82 33.30 4.14
CA ILE A 932 3.27 34.55 3.59
C ILE A 932 1.95 34.83 4.30
N LYS A 933 1.98 35.70 5.32
CA LYS A 933 0.75 36.15 5.99
C LYS A 933 -0.15 36.87 4.99
N ASP A 934 -1.45 36.56 5.01
CA ASP A 934 -2.46 37.16 4.13
C ASP A 934 -2.17 36.98 2.63
N PHE A 935 -1.84 35.76 2.19
CA PHE A 935 -1.79 35.39 0.77
C PHE A 935 -3.17 35.47 0.05
N VAL A 936 -4.12 36.27 0.55
CA VAL A 936 -5.45 36.52 -0.02
C VAL A 936 -5.52 37.93 -0.57
N LYS A 937 -5.21 38.08 -1.86
CA LYS A 937 -6.02 38.79 -2.88
C LYS A 937 -5.24 38.90 -4.20
N LYS A 938 -5.31 37.84 -5.03
CA LYS A 938 -5.79 37.90 -6.42
C LYS A 938 -5.75 36.51 -7.05
#